data_AF-A0A8H4LXR9-F1
#
_entry.id   AF-A0A8H4LXR9-F1
#
_cell.length_a   1.000
_cell.length_b   1.000
_cell.length_c   1.000
_cell.angle_alpha   90.00
_cell.angle_beta   90.00
_cell.angle_gamma   90.00
#
_symmetry.space_group_name_H-M   'P 1'
#
loop_
_entity.id
_entity.type
_entity.pdbx_description
1 polymer ?
#
loop_
_entity_poly.entity_id
_entity_poly.type
_entity_poly.pdbx_seq_one_letter_code
_entity_poly.pdbx_strand_id
1 'polypeptide(L)'
;MHAFPPPPLPQPPPPPPPTEAAAAPPLSRGDCSFDSNPSPTRQLSPPSGPYSHHHHPSSLGQPSPHPSQQQLLQQARSVKRPRPVKSCTECRKRKLRCDRLLPCSQCQKSTRACKYAADQDSANLSDGSDVDASDLNRPPKRGCPSASSVAAGVANNDSALTPVKNGDSPSLPLLEELSLRMERLEKHVRVRSPGTDFGGARAIAASPTTTRGLTVKREAQGTRYFGQNSTRVLLNLFDDAKALISHQRNAASNSELFFNLQALHRTLQDNLHNAMTPITVFVDSMMPVHKRMTDILPMKPVCDGLIASYINTSETIYRIIHLPTFHEQYELYWEGKLQSESFLPQLMSVLSISSRFQTESKGMGHERVEGVHIPTACALVRVWLDGLKGKQLVEMTTIQVELLLLHAQRMITPRAEDSWTQLGFVVRLAMTMGLHRDPSEFEPRISVFLSEIRRRLWFTIVDMDLHMSLACNLPCLVREGDFSCRPPRNLNDSELFLGMHELPPTKPIDQATDNQMQVYAAMTLGARMRVAPLINRIDTMRDYQEVVEVGAKLERFLDDINYVFPRHGIVNDSQKSKQWRCRVILDMHVRRPLLALYRPLAMGVADVPPQISRAYLKSSMVILKYLDELDPHLGHFQEIAEMYHQILKRDIIQAALSVCFYIQSAVRPNSEGLVLGQQALRVSPDGSDDYPSYKAEDLMLWSPARLIVTVQKALDLLIANISGSDTKDIICISLVLETVKSPEPRSQEITRELYGVLDACLRASNLTRDQIHARVDAYGHSRSSYGYSGPGGGSNNSAGGHGLRASGTISDFGGWIMWEGWD
;
A
#
# COMPACT_ATOMS: atom_id res chain seq x y z
N MET A 1 -0.15 17.16 66.67
CA MET A 1 0.94 17.29 65.68
C MET A 1 0.66 18.55 64.87
N HIS A 2 1.34 19.65 65.19
CA HIS A 2 1.24 20.90 64.43
C HIS A 2 2.20 20.82 63.23
N ALA A 3 1.67 20.97 62.02
CA ALA A 3 2.45 21.01 60.78
C ALA A 3 2.83 22.46 60.44
N PHE A 4 4.12 22.69 60.23
CA PHE A 4 4.65 23.95 59.69
C PHE A 4 4.42 24.03 58.17
N PRO A 5 4.21 25.21 57.59
CA PRO A 5 4.11 25.39 56.14
C PRO A 5 5.51 25.35 55.47
N PRO A 6 5.60 24.98 54.18
CA PRO A 6 6.86 24.89 53.46
C PRO A 6 7.40 26.29 53.04
N PRO A 7 8.72 26.42 52.80
CA PRO A 7 9.33 27.68 52.42
C PRO A 7 9.04 28.07 50.95
N PRO A 8 9.09 29.37 50.60
CA PRO A 8 8.85 29.83 49.24
C PRO A 8 10.04 29.52 48.30
N LEU A 9 9.71 29.19 47.05
CA LEU A 9 10.67 28.94 45.96
C LEU A 9 11.38 30.23 45.50
N PRO A 10 12.65 30.15 45.05
CA PRO A 10 13.41 31.31 44.60
C PRO A 10 12.92 31.84 43.25
N GLN A 11 12.89 33.17 43.09
CA GLN A 11 12.51 33.84 41.84
C GLN A 11 13.60 33.71 40.75
N PRO A 12 13.21 33.62 39.47
CA PRO A 12 14.16 33.59 38.35
C PRO A 12 14.80 34.96 38.08
N PRO A 13 16.02 35.01 37.51
CA PRO A 13 16.73 36.27 37.22
C PRO A 13 16.09 37.03 36.04
N PRO A 14 16.25 38.37 36.00
CA PRO A 14 15.69 39.21 34.94
C PRO A 14 16.45 39.04 33.60
N PRO A 15 15.78 39.29 32.45
CA PRO A 15 16.38 39.13 31.12
C PRO A 15 17.38 40.26 30.79
N PRO A 16 18.39 40.00 29.93
CA PRO A 16 19.36 41.00 29.51
C PRO A 16 18.76 42.04 28.54
N PRO A 17 19.33 43.27 28.47
CA PRO A 17 18.83 44.36 27.63
C PRO A 17 19.12 44.13 26.13
N PRO A 18 18.33 44.74 25.24
CA PRO A 18 18.42 44.52 23.79
C PRO A 18 19.63 45.24 23.18
N THR A 19 20.39 44.53 22.34
CA THR A 19 21.49 45.06 21.54
C THR A 19 20.97 45.65 20.22
N GLU A 20 21.45 46.85 19.91
CA GLU A 20 21.13 47.64 18.71
C GLU A 20 21.53 46.94 17.40
N ALA A 21 20.60 46.93 16.44
CA ALA A 21 20.81 46.43 15.09
C ALA A 21 21.36 47.55 14.18
N ALA A 22 22.49 47.28 13.52
CA ALA A 22 23.07 48.16 12.50
C ALA A 22 22.32 48.02 11.16
N ALA A 23 22.03 49.17 10.55
CA ALA A 23 21.28 49.34 9.32
C ALA A 23 22.07 48.96 8.04
N ALA A 24 21.35 48.42 7.05
CA ALA A 24 21.81 48.27 5.66
C ALA A 24 20.92 49.12 4.71
N PRO A 25 21.46 49.73 3.64
CA PRO A 25 20.77 50.72 2.82
C PRO A 25 19.99 50.10 1.62
N PRO A 26 19.10 50.87 0.95
CA PRO A 26 18.10 50.33 0.03
C PRO A 26 18.60 50.22 -1.42
N LEU A 27 18.12 49.18 -2.13
CA LEU A 27 18.33 48.99 -3.56
C LEU A 27 17.20 49.61 -4.39
N SER A 28 17.59 50.48 -5.31
CA SER A 28 16.76 51.16 -6.30
C SER A 28 16.55 50.33 -7.56
N ARG A 29 15.33 50.39 -8.10
CA ARG A 29 14.92 49.93 -9.44
C ARG A 29 15.69 50.62 -10.56
N GLY A 30 15.98 49.88 -11.64
CA GLY A 30 16.41 50.42 -12.93
C GLY A 30 16.22 49.39 -14.06
N ASP A 31 15.45 49.77 -15.06
CA ASP A 31 15.18 49.07 -16.32
C ASP A 31 16.41 48.98 -17.27
N CYS A 32 16.28 48.09 -18.28
CA CYS A 32 16.80 48.17 -19.67
C CYS A 32 17.70 47.00 -20.16
N SER A 33 17.05 46.07 -20.89
CA SER A 33 17.30 45.60 -22.27
C SER A 33 18.69 45.60 -22.96
N PHE A 34 18.86 44.56 -23.80
CA PHE A 34 19.65 44.38 -25.04
C PHE A 34 20.96 43.54 -25.01
N ASP A 35 20.82 42.32 -25.56
CA ASP A 35 21.55 41.70 -26.71
C ASP A 35 23.06 41.37 -26.72
N SER A 36 23.28 40.13 -27.20
CA SER A 36 24.32 39.66 -28.15
C SER A 36 25.74 39.26 -27.66
N ASN A 37 25.99 37.95 -27.72
CA ASN A 37 27.27 37.27 -28.00
C ASN A 37 27.73 37.54 -29.47
N PRO A 38 28.92 37.12 -30.01
CA PRO A 38 29.90 36.09 -29.53
C PRO A 38 31.45 36.30 -29.80
N SER A 39 32.28 35.61 -28.99
CA SER A 39 33.50 34.78 -29.32
C SER A 39 34.81 35.39 -29.96
N PRO A 40 35.93 34.62 -30.19
CA PRO A 40 37.13 34.58 -29.32
C PRO A 40 38.51 34.65 -30.05
N THR A 41 39.65 34.59 -29.34
CA THR A 41 40.97 34.17 -29.92
C THR A 41 42.03 33.83 -28.87
N ARG A 42 42.67 32.66 -28.98
CA ARG A 42 44.08 32.40 -29.41
C ARG A 42 44.77 31.22 -28.69
N GLN A 43 45.42 30.40 -29.51
CA GLN A 43 46.19 29.17 -29.26
C GLN A 43 47.62 29.43 -28.74
N LEU A 44 48.28 28.37 -28.25
CA LEU A 44 49.67 27.97 -28.61
C LEU A 44 49.95 26.50 -28.18
N SER A 45 50.68 25.77 -29.03
CA SER A 45 51.17 24.36 -28.92
C SER A 45 52.71 24.36 -29.16
N PRO A 46 53.46 23.24 -29.42
CA PRO A 46 53.55 21.85 -28.89
C PRO A 46 55.06 21.52 -28.52
N PRO A 47 55.65 20.27 -28.53
CA PRO A 47 55.79 19.33 -29.67
C PRO A 47 55.76 17.78 -29.42
N SER A 48 55.69 17.03 -30.54
CA SER A 48 55.74 15.59 -30.92
C SER A 48 57.06 14.81 -30.61
N GLY A 49 57.26 13.47 -30.64
CA GLY A 49 56.63 12.19 -31.11
C GLY A 49 57.58 11.01 -30.67
N PRO A 50 57.69 9.77 -31.26
CA PRO A 50 56.95 9.07 -32.32
C PRO A 50 56.62 7.54 -32.06
N TYR A 51 55.99 6.92 -33.08
CA TYR A 51 55.52 5.54 -33.40
C TYR A 51 56.31 4.26 -32.99
N SER A 52 55.59 3.13 -32.76
CA SER A 52 55.68 1.88 -33.58
C SER A 52 54.86 0.67 -33.06
N HIS A 53 54.65 -0.28 -33.98
CA HIS A 53 53.68 -1.37 -34.11
C HIS A 53 54.02 -2.75 -33.47
N HIS A 54 52.96 -3.56 -33.28
CA HIS A 54 52.79 -5.01 -33.55
C HIS A 54 53.32 -6.16 -32.63
N HIS A 55 52.34 -7.05 -32.34
CA HIS A 55 52.33 -8.54 -32.37
C HIS A 55 52.73 -9.43 -31.17
N HIS A 56 51.81 -10.36 -30.87
CA HIS A 56 51.94 -11.68 -30.24
C HIS A 56 53.16 -12.49 -30.72
N PRO A 57 53.64 -13.47 -29.92
CA PRO A 57 53.39 -14.87 -30.31
C PRO A 57 53.16 -15.86 -29.15
N SER A 58 52.78 -17.08 -29.54
CA SER A 58 52.52 -18.27 -28.73
C SER A 58 53.61 -19.35 -28.93
N SER A 59 53.69 -20.30 -27.98
CA SER A 59 54.16 -21.71 -28.12
C SER A 59 55.69 -21.94 -28.17
N LEU A 60 56.33 -23.07 -27.79
CA LEU A 60 56.02 -24.44 -27.32
C LEU A 60 57.39 -25.10 -26.93
N GLY A 61 57.43 -26.10 -26.04
CA GLY A 61 58.65 -26.90 -25.79
C GLY A 61 58.53 -28.00 -24.71
N GLN A 62 58.07 -29.19 -25.14
CA GLN A 62 57.98 -30.48 -24.43
C GLN A 62 59.32 -31.28 -24.52
N PRO A 63 59.57 -32.44 -23.83
CA PRO A 63 58.80 -33.69 -23.97
C PRO A 63 58.67 -34.65 -22.75
N SER A 64 57.77 -35.62 -22.95
CA SER A 64 57.22 -36.68 -22.08
C SER A 64 58.08 -37.98 -22.05
N PRO A 65 57.70 -39.10 -21.34
CA PRO A 65 56.56 -39.97 -21.72
C PRO A 65 55.68 -40.61 -20.59
N HIS A 66 54.54 -41.11 -21.08
CA HIS A 66 53.31 -41.81 -20.58
C HIS A 66 53.47 -43.19 -19.85
N PRO A 67 52.40 -43.96 -19.43
CA PRO A 67 50.95 -43.92 -19.81
C PRO A 67 49.82 -44.16 -18.74
N SER A 68 48.57 -43.90 -19.20
CA SER A 68 47.24 -44.57 -18.98
C SER A 68 46.30 -44.37 -17.74
N GLN A 69 45.22 -43.59 -17.99
CA GLN A 69 43.74 -43.72 -17.77
C GLN A 69 43.00 -44.22 -16.48
N GLN A 70 42.13 -43.30 -15.98
CA GLN A 70 40.70 -43.37 -15.57
C GLN A 70 40.22 -44.02 -14.24
N GLN A 71 39.65 -43.23 -13.30
CA GLN A 71 38.20 -43.17 -12.95
C GLN A 71 37.82 -42.37 -11.66
N LEU A 72 36.68 -41.65 -11.77
CA LEU A 72 35.60 -41.34 -10.79
C LEU A 72 35.76 -40.27 -9.68
N LEU A 73 35.20 -39.08 -9.95
CA LEU A 73 34.65 -38.12 -8.97
C LEU A 73 33.11 -38.23 -8.95
N GLN A 74 32.52 -38.44 -7.77
CA GLN A 74 31.07 -38.54 -7.57
C GLN A 74 30.44 -37.15 -7.33
N GLN A 75 29.54 -36.76 -8.23
CA GLN A 75 28.62 -35.63 -8.09
C GLN A 75 27.38 -36.05 -7.31
N ALA A 76 27.01 -35.28 -6.27
CA ALA A 76 25.71 -35.39 -5.62
C ALA A 76 24.61 -34.86 -6.57
N ARG A 77 23.70 -35.75 -6.98
CA ARG A 77 22.58 -35.45 -7.89
C ARG A 77 21.44 -34.75 -7.16
N SER A 78 20.85 -33.78 -7.85
CA SER A 78 19.58 -33.13 -7.52
C SER A 78 18.39 -34.10 -7.63
N VAL A 79 17.51 -34.06 -6.63
CA VAL A 79 16.23 -34.77 -6.63
C VAL A 79 15.30 -34.13 -7.65
N LYS A 80 15.02 -34.81 -8.78
CA LYS A 80 14.04 -34.38 -9.78
C LYS A 80 12.63 -34.76 -9.33
N ARG A 81 11.68 -33.82 -9.41
CA ARG A 81 10.25 -34.05 -9.16
C ARG A 81 9.70 -35.16 -10.10
N PRO A 82 8.86 -36.10 -9.62
CA PRO A 82 8.27 -37.13 -10.47
C PRO A 82 7.39 -36.51 -11.56
N ARG A 83 7.50 -37.02 -12.79
CA ARG A 83 6.69 -36.55 -13.93
C ARG A 83 5.25 -37.09 -13.79
N PRO A 84 4.21 -36.25 -13.93
CA PRO A 84 2.82 -36.67 -13.71
C PRO A 84 2.39 -37.75 -14.71
N VAL A 85 1.68 -38.76 -14.21
CA VAL A 85 1.31 -39.96 -14.96
C VAL A 85 0.02 -39.71 -15.72
N LYS A 86 0.09 -39.79 -17.05
CA LYS A 86 -1.01 -39.44 -17.96
C LYS A 86 -1.92 -40.62 -18.37
N SER A 87 -1.70 -41.82 -17.83
CA SER A 87 -2.50 -43.02 -18.13
C SER A 87 -3.37 -43.42 -16.94
N CYS A 88 -4.55 -44.01 -17.20
CA CYS A 88 -5.42 -44.49 -16.13
C CYS A 88 -4.76 -45.64 -15.35
N THR A 89 -5.18 -45.84 -14.10
CA THR A 89 -4.60 -46.82 -13.18
C THR A 89 -4.71 -48.25 -13.71
N GLU A 90 -5.84 -48.61 -14.33
CA GLU A 90 -6.07 -49.95 -14.88
C GLU A 90 -5.19 -50.26 -16.10
N CYS A 91 -5.08 -49.32 -17.05
CA CYS A 91 -4.19 -49.51 -18.20
C CYS A 91 -2.73 -49.50 -17.78
N ARG A 92 -2.34 -48.70 -16.78
CA ARG A 92 -0.98 -48.70 -16.23
C ARG A 92 -0.65 -50.03 -15.55
N LYS A 93 -1.53 -50.53 -14.68
CA LYS A 93 -1.35 -51.80 -13.96
C LYS A 93 -1.16 -52.97 -14.92
N ARG A 94 -1.85 -52.94 -16.07
CA ARG A 94 -1.81 -54.01 -17.08
C ARG A 94 -0.87 -53.72 -18.25
N LYS A 95 -0.13 -52.60 -18.22
CA LYS A 95 0.76 -52.14 -19.29
C LYS A 95 0.08 -52.05 -20.67
N LEU A 96 -1.20 -51.68 -20.69
CA LEU A 96 -1.99 -51.47 -21.90
C LEU A 96 -1.96 -50.00 -22.32
N ARG A 97 -2.11 -49.74 -23.63
CA ARG A 97 -2.20 -48.37 -24.15
C ARG A 97 -3.49 -47.70 -23.66
N CYS A 98 -3.38 -46.47 -23.16
CA CYS A 98 -4.50 -45.67 -22.68
C CYS A 98 -4.68 -44.45 -23.59
N ASP A 99 -5.88 -44.29 -24.13
CA ASP A 99 -6.34 -43.19 -24.99
C ASP A 99 -6.80 -41.96 -24.20
N ARG A 100 -6.76 -42.02 -22.86
CA ARG A 100 -6.96 -40.90 -21.92
C ARG A 100 -8.38 -40.33 -21.83
N LEU A 101 -9.37 -40.98 -22.46
CA LEU A 101 -10.79 -40.68 -22.25
C LEU A 101 -11.26 -41.23 -20.89
N LEU A 102 -12.42 -40.75 -20.40
CA LEU A 102 -13.03 -41.24 -19.16
C LEU A 102 -14.48 -41.69 -19.42
N PRO A 103 -14.76 -43.01 -19.44
CA PRO A 103 -13.80 -44.12 -19.37
C PRO A 103 -12.94 -44.26 -20.64
N CYS A 104 -11.71 -44.76 -20.50
CA CYS A 104 -10.81 -44.96 -21.63
C CYS A 104 -11.29 -46.15 -22.49
N SER A 105 -11.10 -46.13 -23.82
CA SER A 105 -11.67 -47.12 -24.75
C SER A 105 -11.31 -48.55 -24.37
N GLN A 106 -10.09 -48.77 -23.86
CA GLN A 106 -9.63 -50.09 -23.44
C GLN A 106 -10.33 -50.58 -22.17
N CYS A 107 -10.59 -49.68 -21.22
CA CYS A 107 -11.36 -50.00 -20.00
C CYS A 107 -12.85 -50.19 -20.31
N GLN A 108 -13.39 -49.44 -21.27
CA GLN A 108 -14.77 -49.59 -21.73
C GLN A 108 -15.00 -50.95 -22.39
N LYS A 109 -14.14 -51.33 -23.34
CA LYS A 109 -14.21 -52.64 -24.04
C LYS A 109 -14.02 -53.83 -23.10
N SER A 110 -13.29 -53.65 -22.02
CA SER A 110 -13.05 -54.71 -21.03
C SER A 110 -13.96 -54.61 -19.80
N THR A 111 -14.96 -53.73 -19.83
CA THR A 111 -15.92 -53.46 -18.74
C THR A 111 -15.25 -53.25 -17.38
N ARG A 112 -14.15 -52.49 -17.35
CA ARG A 112 -13.37 -52.18 -16.15
C ARG A 112 -13.58 -50.74 -15.69
N ALA A 113 -13.55 -50.53 -14.38
CA ALA A 113 -13.63 -49.22 -13.78
C ALA A 113 -12.38 -48.37 -14.12
N CYS A 114 -12.54 -47.42 -15.04
CA CYS A 114 -11.47 -46.53 -15.46
C CYS A 114 -11.30 -45.39 -14.44
N LYS A 115 -10.13 -45.31 -13.79
CA LYS A 115 -9.81 -44.27 -12.80
C LYS A 115 -8.44 -43.66 -13.09
N TYR A 116 -8.30 -42.35 -12.90
CA TYR A 116 -7.00 -41.65 -12.92
C TYR A 116 -6.68 -41.25 -11.49
N ALA A 117 -5.40 -41.31 -11.11
CA ALA A 117 -4.98 -40.87 -9.77
C ALA A 117 -5.12 -39.34 -9.68
N ALA A 118 -5.70 -38.84 -8.59
CA ALA A 118 -5.73 -37.41 -8.30
C ALA A 118 -4.34 -36.94 -7.83
N ASP A 119 -3.99 -35.68 -8.11
CA ASP A 119 -2.64 -35.10 -7.94
C ASP A 119 -2.06 -35.09 -6.49
N GLN A 120 -2.69 -35.76 -5.52
CA GLN A 120 -2.20 -35.88 -4.14
C GLN A 120 -1.70 -37.29 -3.73
N ASP A 121 -1.88 -38.34 -4.54
CA ASP A 121 -1.46 -39.71 -4.17
C ASP A 121 -0.07 -40.13 -4.68
N SER A 122 0.75 -39.18 -5.16
CA SER A 122 2.06 -39.50 -5.77
C SER A 122 3.20 -39.72 -4.76
N ALA A 123 2.95 -39.62 -3.45
CA ALA A 123 4.01 -39.65 -2.44
C ALA A 123 4.31 -41.03 -1.83
N ASN A 124 3.47 -42.06 -2.04
CA ASN A 124 3.58 -43.32 -1.29
C ASN A 124 3.86 -44.58 -2.10
N LEU A 125 4.43 -44.48 -3.30
CA LEU A 125 4.87 -45.67 -4.05
C LEU A 125 6.19 -45.43 -4.79
N SER A 126 7.30 -45.48 -4.06
CA SER A 126 8.62 -45.81 -4.61
C SER A 126 9.62 -46.13 -3.50
N ASP A 127 9.76 -47.41 -3.12
CA ASP A 127 11.11 -47.96 -2.92
C ASP A 127 11.10 -49.50 -3.04
N GLY A 128 12.15 -50.05 -3.62
CA GLY A 128 12.33 -51.45 -3.94
C GLY A 128 13.50 -51.63 -4.91
N SER A 129 14.72 -51.59 -4.36
CA SER A 129 16.00 -51.84 -5.01
C SER A 129 16.37 -53.33 -5.09
N ASP A 130 17.08 -53.74 -6.16
CA ASP A 130 17.91 -54.97 -6.25
C ASP A 130 19.04 -54.92 -5.18
N VAL A 131 19.61 -55.99 -4.60
CA VAL A 131 20.27 -57.19 -5.18
C VAL A 131 20.40 -58.33 -4.13
N ASP A 132 20.51 -59.59 -4.59
CA ASP A 132 20.68 -60.88 -3.88
C ASP A 132 21.94 -61.06 -3.00
N ALA A 133 21.81 -61.83 -1.89
CA ALA A 133 22.52 -63.10 -1.59
C ALA A 133 22.57 -63.45 -0.07
N SER A 134 22.06 -64.65 0.31
CA SER A 134 22.41 -65.57 1.44
C SER A 134 22.71 -65.00 2.85
N ASP A 135 22.20 -65.48 3.98
CA ASP A 135 21.81 -66.84 4.38
C ASP A 135 20.87 -66.82 5.61
N LEU A 136 19.87 -67.70 5.55
CA LEU A 136 19.30 -68.60 6.56
C LEU A 136 19.36 -68.21 8.07
N ASN A 137 18.20 -67.82 8.64
CA ASN A 137 17.56 -68.60 9.70
C ASN A 137 16.12 -68.16 10.06
N ARG A 138 15.18 -69.04 9.67
CA ARG A 138 13.88 -69.39 10.30
C ARG A 138 12.67 -68.40 10.29
N PRO A 139 11.44 -68.97 10.34
CA PRO A 139 10.29 -68.55 9.55
C PRO A 139 9.06 -68.30 10.49
N PRO A 140 7.79 -68.40 10.04
CA PRO A 140 7.13 -67.31 9.35
C PRO A 140 5.74 -66.95 9.93
N LYS A 141 5.21 -65.86 9.38
CA LYS A 141 3.82 -65.70 8.91
C LYS A 141 2.71 -65.31 9.88
N ARG A 142 1.95 -64.34 9.33
CA ARG A 142 0.49 -64.15 9.32
C ARG A 142 -0.09 -63.41 10.51
N GLY A 143 -0.37 -62.13 10.26
CA GLY A 143 -1.63 -61.80 9.58
C GLY A 143 -2.73 -61.39 10.55
N CYS A 144 -3.01 -60.08 10.56
CA CYS A 144 -4.27 -59.57 11.04
C CYS A 144 -5.45 -60.23 10.30
N PRO A 145 -6.57 -60.41 10.99
CA PRO A 145 -7.85 -60.09 10.41
C PRO A 145 -8.56 -58.98 11.18
N SER A 146 -9.56 -58.49 10.46
CA SER A 146 -10.33 -57.27 10.58
C SER A 146 -11.41 -57.29 11.68
N ALA A 147 -11.81 -56.06 12.01
CA ALA A 147 -13.18 -55.61 12.27
C ALA A 147 -13.76 -55.70 13.69
N SER A 148 -14.22 -54.51 14.12
CA SER A 148 -15.48 -54.22 14.83
C SER A 148 -15.40 -53.74 16.28
N SER A 149 -15.58 -52.41 16.42
CA SER A 149 -16.65 -51.73 17.18
C SER A 149 -16.50 -51.32 18.67
N VAL A 150 -16.83 -50.04 18.92
CA VAL A 150 -17.46 -49.38 20.10
C VAL A 150 -16.58 -48.83 21.28
N ALA A 151 -16.99 -47.64 21.77
CA ALA A 151 -16.60 -46.70 22.87
C ALA A 151 -16.08 -47.24 24.24
N ALA A 152 -15.52 -46.52 25.25
CA ALA A 152 -15.04 -45.14 25.56
C ALA A 152 -14.22 -45.14 26.91
N GLY A 153 -13.43 -44.08 27.18
CA GLY A 153 -13.29 -43.39 28.50
C GLY A 153 -12.54 -43.98 29.73
N VAL A 154 -11.35 -43.44 30.03
CA VAL A 154 -10.75 -42.98 31.33
C VAL A 154 -11.27 -43.51 32.70
N ALA A 155 -10.41 -44.15 33.53
CA ALA A 155 -9.90 -43.63 34.84
C ALA A 155 -9.28 -44.69 35.80
N ASN A 156 -8.14 -44.31 36.38
CA ASN A 156 -7.34 -44.75 37.53
C ASN A 156 -7.72 -45.92 38.48
N ASN A 157 -6.64 -46.64 38.84
CA ASN A 157 -6.43 -47.44 40.05
C ASN A 157 -6.71 -46.65 41.34
N ASP A 158 -7.33 -47.33 42.31
CA ASP A 158 -6.76 -47.38 43.66
C ASP A 158 -6.91 -48.79 44.25
N SER A 159 -5.89 -49.19 45.02
CA SER A 159 -5.72 -50.46 45.76
C SER A 159 -5.12 -51.67 45.01
N ALA A 160 -3.79 -51.58 44.87
CA ALA A 160 -2.77 -52.58 45.21
C ALA A 160 -2.78 -54.01 44.61
N LEU A 161 -1.93 -54.13 43.57
CA LEU A 161 -1.01 -55.25 43.24
C LEU A 161 -1.59 -56.55 42.63
N THR A 162 -1.55 -56.58 41.27
CA THR A 162 -1.39 -57.70 40.29
C THR A 162 -1.56 -59.16 40.77
N PRO A 163 -2.17 -60.12 40.01
CA PRO A 163 -2.03 -60.29 38.54
C PRO A 163 -3.24 -60.92 37.75
N VAL A 164 -3.32 -60.66 36.42
CA VAL A 164 -3.80 -61.57 35.32
C VAL A 164 -5.28 -62.09 35.25
N LYS A 165 -5.92 -61.84 34.09
CA LYS A 165 -6.98 -62.57 33.31
C LYS A 165 -8.51 -62.50 33.63
N ASN A 166 -9.25 -62.22 32.52
CA ASN A 166 -10.59 -62.67 32.07
C ASN A 166 -11.90 -61.98 32.53
N GLY A 167 -12.72 -61.53 31.55
CA GLY A 167 -14.15 -61.93 31.39
C GLY A 167 -15.31 -60.95 31.71
N ASP A 168 -16.05 -60.54 30.67
CA ASP A 168 -17.52 -60.31 30.53
C ASP A 168 -18.31 -59.07 31.07
N SER A 169 -18.76 -58.22 30.10
CA SER A 169 -20.08 -57.52 29.88
C SER A 169 -20.70 -56.47 30.85
N PRO A 170 -21.73 -55.62 30.48
CA PRO A 170 -22.43 -55.38 29.19
C PRO A 170 -22.60 -53.87 28.78
N SER A 171 -23.19 -53.63 27.59
CA SER A 171 -23.27 -52.36 26.81
C SER A 171 -24.55 -51.49 26.97
N LEU A 172 -24.42 -50.17 26.75
CA LEU A 172 -25.50 -49.17 26.54
C LEU A 172 -25.99 -49.15 25.05
N PRO A 173 -27.20 -48.62 24.74
CA PRO A 173 -27.92 -48.91 23.49
C PRO A 173 -27.43 -48.12 22.25
N LEU A 174 -27.28 -48.86 21.15
CA LEU A 174 -26.79 -48.52 19.81
C LEU A 174 -27.28 -47.18 19.20
N LEU A 175 -28.45 -46.68 19.62
CA LEU A 175 -29.09 -45.50 19.01
C LEU A 175 -28.38 -44.19 19.38
N GLU A 176 -27.88 -44.10 20.62
CA GLU A 176 -27.23 -42.89 21.13
C GLU A 176 -25.84 -42.73 20.51
N GLU A 177 -25.11 -43.83 20.31
CA GLU A 177 -23.81 -43.82 19.63
C GLU A 177 -23.92 -43.48 18.13
N LEU A 178 -24.99 -43.95 17.46
CA LEU A 178 -25.25 -43.57 16.08
C LEU A 178 -25.57 -42.08 15.95
N SER A 179 -26.32 -41.50 16.89
CA SER A 179 -26.62 -40.07 16.91
C SER A 179 -25.36 -39.20 17.07
N LEU A 180 -24.49 -39.56 18.00
CA LEU A 180 -23.26 -38.83 18.31
C LEU A 180 -22.22 -38.96 17.18
N ARG A 181 -22.26 -40.06 16.42
CA ARG A 181 -21.40 -40.30 15.26
C ARG A 181 -21.90 -39.56 14.02
N MET A 182 -23.22 -39.42 13.83
CA MET A 182 -23.81 -38.55 12.81
C MET A 182 -23.46 -37.09 13.07
N GLU A 183 -23.55 -36.62 14.31
CA GLU A 183 -23.19 -35.23 14.68
C GLU A 183 -21.71 -34.91 14.40
N ARG A 184 -20.79 -35.84 14.70
CA ARG A 184 -19.37 -35.69 14.35
C ARG A 184 -19.11 -35.70 12.84
N LEU A 185 -19.87 -36.48 12.07
CA LEU A 185 -19.78 -36.54 10.61
C LEU A 185 -20.33 -35.27 9.95
N GLU A 186 -21.45 -34.73 10.42
CA GLU A 186 -21.98 -33.44 9.96
C GLU A 186 -21.00 -32.30 10.21
N LYS A 187 -20.31 -32.31 11.37
CA LYS A 187 -19.28 -31.33 11.70
C LYS A 187 -18.05 -31.41 10.79
N HIS A 188 -17.73 -32.58 10.24
CA HIS A 188 -16.61 -32.77 9.30
C HIS A 188 -16.98 -32.54 7.83
N VAL A 189 -18.23 -32.80 7.43
CA VAL A 189 -18.71 -32.57 6.05
C VAL A 189 -18.95 -31.08 5.78
N ARG A 190 -19.37 -30.30 6.79
CA ARG A 190 -19.52 -28.82 6.67
C ARG A 190 -18.23 -28.05 6.37
N VAL A 191 -17.05 -28.64 6.62
CA VAL A 191 -15.75 -27.96 6.46
C VAL A 191 -15.11 -28.20 5.07
N ARG A 192 -15.64 -29.10 4.23
CA ARG A 192 -14.91 -29.56 3.01
C ARG A 192 -15.65 -29.63 1.67
N SER A 193 -16.89 -29.15 1.54
CA SER A 193 -17.58 -29.13 0.23
C SER A 193 -17.90 -27.71 -0.26
N PRO A 194 -17.35 -27.26 -1.41
CA PRO A 194 -17.93 -26.17 -2.17
C PRO A 194 -19.06 -26.73 -3.05
N GLY A 195 -20.30 -26.37 -2.74
CA GLY A 195 -21.46 -26.59 -3.60
C GLY A 195 -22.53 -27.49 -2.99
N THR A 196 -23.75 -26.94 -2.97
CA THR A 196 -25.05 -27.56 -2.68
C THR A 196 -25.25 -28.12 -1.28
N ASP A 197 -25.70 -27.25 -0.36
CA ASP A 197 -26.85 -27.54 0.51
C ASP A 197 -27.52 -26.22 0.93
N PHE A 198 -28.75 -26.03 0.46
CA PHE A 198 -29.65 -24.95 0.82
C PHE A 198 -30.25 -25.28 2.20
N GLY A 199 -29.82 -24.54 3.22
CA GLY A 199 -30.36 -24.60 4.57
C GLY A 199 -29.88 -23.40 5.41
N GLY A 200 -30.57 -22.26 5.27
CA GLY A 200 -30.85 -21.39 6.43
C GLY A 200 -29.85 -20.32 6.89
N ALA A 201 -28.81 -19.96 6.14
CA ALA A 201 -28.09 -18.70 6.39
C ALA A 201 -27.81 -17.99 5.05
N ARG A 202 -28.52 -16.89 4.81
CA ARG A 202 -28.37 -16.05 3.61
C ARG A 202 -26.93 -15.50 3.62
N ALA A 203 -26.17 -15.68 2.54
CA ALA A 203 -24.85 -15.08 2.44
C ALA A 203 -24.98 -13.56 2.62
N ILE A 204 -24.05 -12.96 3.37
CA ILE A 204 -23.95 -11.52 3.57
C ILE A 204 -23.37 -10.95 2.27
N ALA A 205 -24.18 -10.84 1.23
CA ALA A 205 -23.72 -10.37 -0.07
C ALA A 205 -23.76 -8.84 -0.09
N ALA A 206 -22.65 -8.21 0.31
CA ALA A 206 -22.40 -6.81 -0.03
C ALA A 206 -22.50 -6.65 -1.56
N SER A 207 -23.22 -5.63 -2.03
CA SER A 207 -23.45 -5.47 -3.47
C SER A 207 -22.12 -5.38 -4.25
N PRO A 208 -21.85 -6.26 -5.22
CA PRO A 208 -20.64 -6.21 -6.04
C PRO A 208 -20.43 -4.87 -6.74
N THR A 209 -21.51 -4.13 -7.00
CA THR A 209 -21.46 -2.80 -7.64
C THR A 209 -20.82 -1.73 -6.75
N THR A 210 -20.72 -1.98 -5.44
CA THR A 210 -20.19 -1.03 -4.45
C THR A 210 -18.85 -1.48 -3.87
N THR A 211 -18.43 -2.72 -4.15
CA THR A 211 -17.18 -3.30 -3.63
C THR A 211 -16.05 -3.33 -4.66
N ARG A 212 -16.38 -3.43 -5.95
CA ARG A 212 -15.40 -3.51 -7.05
C ARG A 212 -15.99 -3.05 -8.39
N GLY A 213 -15.11 -2.66 -9.30
CA GLY A 213 -15.44 -2.30 -10.67
C GLY A 213 -14.35 -2.72 -11.65
N LEU A 214 -14.76 -3.08 -12.86
CA LEU A 214 -13.84 -3.39 -13.96
C LEU A 214 -14.25 -2.56 -15.18
N THR A 215 -13.37 -1.67 -15.62
CA THR A 215 -13.55 -0.99 -16.90
C THR A 215 -12.99 -1.87 -17.99
N VAL A 216 -13.78 -2.08 -19.05
CA VAL A 216 -13.41 -2.82 -20.24
C VAL A 216 -13.35 -1.82 -21.40
N LYS A 217 -12.18 -1.66 -22.02
CA LYS A 217 -11.90 -0.75 -23.14
C LYS A 217 -11.60 -1.54 -24.41
N ARG A 218 -11.87 -0.94 -25.58
CA ARG A 218 -11.48 -1.45 -26.91
C ARG A 218 -11.85 -2.92 -27.11
N GLU A 219 -13.15 -3.24 -27.10
CA GLU A 219 -13.64 -4.61 -27.30
C GLU A 219 -12.97 -5.65 -26.37
N ALA A 220 -12.74 -5.25 -25.10
CA ALA A 220 -12.08 -6.05 -24.07
C ALA A 220 -10.58 -6.33 -24.23
N GLN A 221 -9.89 -5.64 -25.15
CA GLN A 221 -8.43 -5.67 -25.22
C GLN A 221 -7.74 -4.94 -24.07
N GLY A 222 -8.42 -3.99 -23.44
CA GLY A 222 -7.91 -3.28 -22.26
C GLY A 222 -8.85 -3.45 -21.07
N THR A 223 -8.32 -3.80 -19.90
CA THR A 223 -9.11 -3.79 -18.66
C THR A 223 -8.43 -2.97 -17.57
N ARG A 224 -9.23 -2.40 -16.66
CA ARG A 224 -8.75 -1.73 -15.47
C ARG A 224 -9.63 -2.03 -14.28
N TYR A 225 -9.03 -2.60 -13.24
CA TYR A 225 -9.69 -2.89 -11.97
C TYR A 225 -9.74 -1.65 -11.07
N PHE A 226 -10.83 -1.52 -10.32
CA PHE A 226 -11.03 -0.54 -9.27
C PHE A 226 -11.65 -1.26 -8.07
N GLY A 227 -11.10 -1.06 -6.87
CA GLY A 227 -11.71 -1.57 -5.65
C GLY A 227 -12.60 -0.55 -4.94
N GLN A 228 -13.13 -0.95 -3.79
CA GLN A 228 -14.06 -0.19 -2.95
C GLN A 228 -13.59 1.20 -2.51
N ASN A 229 -12.29 1.45 -2.47
CA ASN A 229 -11.74 2.78 -2.12
C ASN A 229 -11.79 3.78 -3.30
N SER A 230 -12.14 3.34 -4.50
CA SER A 230 -12.19 4.20 -5.67
C SER A 230 -13.40 5.13 -5.61
N THR A 231 -13.18 6.44 -5.79
CA THR A 231 -14.25 7.43 -5.99
C THR A 231 -15.27 6.98 -7.03
N ARG A 232 -14.80 6.31 -8.09
CA ARG A 232 -15.65 5.76 -9.14
C ARG A 232 -16.60 4.68 -8.64
N VAL A 233 -16.13 3.80 -7.77
CA VAL A 233 -16.96 2.72 -7.20
C VAL A 233 -17.94 3.31 -6.19
N LEU A 234 -17.50 4.26 -5.37
CA LEU A 234 -18.36 4.96 -4.40
C LEU A 234 -19.47 5.77 -5.08
N LEU A 235 -19.22 6.36 -6.25
CA LEU A 235 -20.23 7.11 -7.01
C LEU A 235 -21.44 6.25 -7.40
N ASN A 236 -21.31 4.93 -7.45
CA ASN A 236 -22.44 4.04 -7.74
C ASN A 236 -23.57 4.14 -6.71
N LEU A 237 -23.28 4.65 -5.51
CA LEU A 237 -24.25 4.89 -4.43
C LEU A 237 -25.15 6.12 -4.66
N PHE A 238 -24.84 6.98 -5.63
CA PHE A 238 -25.52 8.27 -5.81
C PHE A 238 -26.18 8.35 -7.20
N ASP A 239 -27.39 7.78 -7.32
CA ASP A 239 -28.13 7.74 -8.58
C ASP A 239 -28.48 9.13 -9.13
N ASP A 240 -28.79 10.11 -8.28
CA ASP A 240 -29.09 11.48 -8.72
C ASP A 240 -27.86 12.19 -9.31
N ALA A 241 -26.71 12.05 -8.64
CA ALA A 241 -25.44 12.56 -9.16
C ALA A 241 -25.14 11.89 -10.51
N LYS A 242 -25.47 10.60 -10.64
CA LYS A 242 -25.35 9.91 -11.91
C LYS A 242 -26.32 10.48 -12.96
N ALA A 243 -27.61 10.57 -12.64
CA ALA A 243 -28.63 11.09 -13.54
C ALA A 243 -28.26 12.49 -14.06
N LEU A 244 -27.81 13.38 -13.17
CA LEU A 244 -27.46 14.75 -13.52
C LEU A 244 -26.36 14.82 -14.56
N ILE A 245 -25.29 14.03 -14.44
CA ILE A 245 -24.25 13.96 -15.46
C ILE A 245 -24.79 13.34 -16.77
N SER A 246 -25.62 12.30 -16.70
CA SER A 246 -26.14 11.64 -17.92
C SER A 246 -27.08 12.53 -18.74
N HIS A 247 -27.91 13.34 -18.08
CA HIS A 247 -28.86 14.27 -18.71
C HIS A 247 -28.16 15.43 -19.44
N GLN A 248 -26.86 15.66 -19.20
CA GLN A 248 -26.10 16.79 -19.75
C GLN A 248 -25.67 16.61 -21.20
N ARG A 249 -25.73 15.40 -21.77
CA ARG A 249 -25.52 15.21 -23.23
C ARG A 249 -26.53 15.99 -24.10
N ASN A 250 -27.62 16.49 -23.51
CA ASN A 250 -28.76 17.03 -24.24
C ASN A 250 -29.09 18.52 -23.94
N ALA A 251 -28.45 19.19 -22.96
CA ALA A 251 -28.83 20.55 -22.53
C ALA A 251 -27.69 21.58 -22.70
N ALA A 252 -27.94 22.66 -23.43
CA ALA A 252 -26.94 23.64 -23.86
C ALA A 252 -26.25 24.43 -22.72
N SER A 253 -26.97 24.81 -21.65
CA SER A 253 -26.40 25.61 -20.55
C SER A 253 -25.50 24.80 -19.61
N ASN A 254 -25.83 23.54 -19.35
CA ASN A 254 -24.96 22.66 -18.56
C ASN A 254 -23.70 22.27 -19.35
N SER A 255 -23.76 22.26 -20.68
CA SER A 255 -22.62 21.93 -21.53
C SER A 255 -21.41 22.86 -21.32
N GLU A 256 -21.63 24.14 -21.02
CA GLU A 256 -20.55 25.12 -20.82
C GLU A 256 -19.77 24.89 -19.52
N LEU A 257 -20.47 24.70 -18.40
CA LEU A 257 -19.85 24.42 -17.09
C LEU A 257 -18.91 23.20 -17.18
N PHE A 258 -19.38 22.09 -17.73
CA PHE A 258 -18.59 20.86 -17.81
C PHE A 258 -17.45 20.95 -18.81
N PHE A 259 -17.61 21.73 -19.88
CA PHE A 259 -16.50 22.08 -20.77
C PHE A 259 -15.40 22.84 -20.01
N ASN A 260 -15.77 23.85 -19.20
CA ASN A 260 -14.81 24.61 -18.40
C ASN A 260 -14.11 23.76 -17.34
N LEU A 261 -14.85 22.88 -16.66
CA LEU A 261 -14.29 21.91 -15.70
C LEU A 261 -13.32 20.93 -16.40
N GLN A 262 -13.63 20.48 -17.61
CA GLN A 262 -12.75 19.63 -18.40
C GLN A 262 -11.48 20.38 -18.83
N ALA A 263 -11.60 21.62 -19.30
CA ALA A 263 -10.48 22.46 -19.68
C ALA A 263 -9.55 22.76 -18.50
N LEU A 264 -10.12 23.06 -17.32
CA LEU A 264 -9.39 23.19 -16.06
C LEU A 264 -8.63 21.91 -15.75
N HIS A 265 -9.29 20.75 -15.77
CA HIS A 265 -8.63 19.48 -15.45
C HIS A 265 -7.46 19.19 -16.40
N ARG A 266 -7.65 19.33 -17.71
CA ARG A 266 -6.59 19.12 -18.71
C ARG A 266 -5.40 20.04 -18.44
N THR A 267 -5.66 21.32 -18.23
CA THR A 267 -4.63 22.32 -17.92
C THR A 267 -3.81 21.95 -16.68
N LEU A 268 -4.48 21.57 -15.58
CA LEU A 268 -3.81 21.15 -14.36
C LEU A 268 -3.05 19.83 -14.53
N GLN A 269 -3.59 18.89 -15.31
CA GLN A 269 -2.95 17.62 -15.62
C GLN A 269 -1.68 17.83 -16.47
N ASP A 270 -1.72 18.71 -17.46
CA ASP A 270 -0.56 19.04 -18.30
C ASP A 270 0.53 19.75 -17.48
N ASN A 271 0.15 20.69 -16.61
CA ASN A 271 1.07 21.33 -15.68
C ASN A 271 1.75 20.29 -14.77
N LEU A 272 0.96 19.37 -14.21
CA LEU A 272 1.49 18.29 -13.38
C LEU A 272 2.40 17.36 -14.18
N HIS A 273 2.02 16.99 -15.40
CA HIS A 273 2.83 16.15 -16.27
C HIS A 273 4.20 16.78 -16.54
N ASN A 274 4.21 18.05 -16.96
CA ASN A 274 5.44 18.81 -17.20
C ASN A 274 6.32 18.88 -15.95
N ALA A 275 5.73 19.19 -14.79
CA ALA A 275 6.45 19.25 -13.52
C ALA A 275 6.94 17.87 -13.04
N MET A 276 6.35 16.76 -13.49
CA MET A 276 6.83 15.40 -13.23
C MET A 276 7.87 14.91 -14.24
N THR A 277 8.14 15.66 -15.32
CA THR A 277 9.12 15.20 -16.32
C THR A 277 10.54 15.36 -15.79
N PRO A 278 11.36 14.29 -15.77
CA PRO A 278 12.77 14.42 -15.40
C PRO A 278 13.52 15.34 -16.37
N ILE A 279 14.49 16.08 -15.85
CA ILE A 279 15.32 16.98 -16.65
C ILE A 279 16.31 16.14 -17.48
N THR A 280 16.07 16.09 -18.80
CA THR A 280 16.79 15.22 -19.76
C THR A 280 18.29 15.47 -19.80
N VAL A 281 18.74 16.72 -19.65
CA VAL A 281 20.18 17.08 -19.60
C VAL A 281 20.93 16.27 -18.54
N PHE A 282 20.27 15.93 -17.43
CA PHE A 282 20.84 15.05 -16.43
C PHE A 282 20.57 13.59 -16.79
N VAL A 283 19.32 13.19 -17.03
CA VAL A 283 18.97 11.75 -17.14
C VAL A 283 19.57 11.05 -18.37
N ASP A 284 19.65 11.75 -19.50
CA ASP A 284 20.11 11.20 -20.79
C ASP A 284 21.60 11.44 -21.06
N SER A 285 22.30 12.11 -20.13
CA SER A 285 23.72 12.41 -20.27
C SER A 285 24.60 11.17 -20.13
N MET A 286 25.66 11.12 -20.94
CA MET A 286 26.70 10.07 -20.91
C MET A 286 27.65 10.18 -19.71
N MET A 287 27.52 11.23 -18.88
CA MET A 287 28.33 11.40 -17.68
C MET A 287 28.04 10.30 -16.65
N PRO A 288 29.02 9.90 -15.83
CA PRO A 288 28.80 8.95 -14.74
C PRO A 288 27.64 9.39 -13.84
N VAL A 289 26.75 8.47 -13.48
CA VAL A 289 25.51 8.78 -12.73
C VAL A 289 25.81 9.50 -11.40
N HIS A 290 26.89 9.12 -10.71
CA HIS A 290 27.31 9.76 -9.47
C HIS A 290 27.64 11.25 -9.66
N LYS A 291 28.31 11.60 -10.77
CA LYS A 291 28.62 13.00 -11.09
C LYS A 291 27.34 13.79 -11.36
N ARG A 292 26.40 13.20 -12.11
CA ARG A 292 25.10 13.82 -12.39
C ARG A 292 24.25 14.05 -11.13
N MET A 293 24.29 13.13 -10.18
CA MET A 293 23.65 13.31 -8.87
C MET A 293 24.30 14.44 -8.08
N THR A 294 25.64 14.51 -8.10
CA THR A 294 26.40 15.58 -7.45
C THR A 294 26.05 16.93 -8.07
N ASP A 295 25.93 16.98 -9.40
CA ASP A 295 25.59 18.20 -10.13
C ASP A 295 24.21 18.76 -9.76
N ILE A 296 23.25 17.94 -9.32
CA ILE A 296 21.91 18.40 -8.89
C ILE A 296 21.77 18.51 -7.37
N LEU A 297 22.79 18.17 -6.59
CA LEU A 297 22.76 18.22 -5.14
C LEU A 297 22.70 19.69 -4.66
N PRO A 298 21.79 20.05 -3.75
CA PRO A 298 21.75 21.39 -3.16
C PRO A 298 22.97 21.67 -2.29
N MET A 299 23.14 22.92 -1.88
CA MET A 299 24.19 23.30 -0.94
C MET A 299 23.97 22.62 0.42
N LYS A 300 25.05 22.40 1.18
CA LYS A 300 25.00 21.72 2.49
C LYS A 300 23.92 22.28 3.45
N PRO A 301 23.75 23.61 3.63
CA PRO A 301 22.74 24.14 4.55
C PRO A 301 21.29 23.75 4.17
N VAL A 302 21.01 23.66 2.86
CA VAL A 302 19.71 23.20 2.36
C VAL A 302 19.54 21.71 2.65
N CYS A 303 20.59 20.93 2.44
CA CYS A 303 20.60 19.51 2.78
C CYS A 303 20.39 19.27 4.29
N ASP A 304 21.04 20.05 5.16
CA ASP A 304 20.90 19.98 6.62
C ASP A 304 19.43 20.17 7.03
N GLY A 305 18.77 21.20 6.49
CA GLY A 305 17.35 21.47 6.74
C GLY A 305 16.43 20.34 6.27
N LEU A 306 16.65 19.82 5.06
CA LEU A 306 15.87 18.72 4.49
C LEU A 306 16.08 17.40 5.25
N ILE A 307 17.28 17.10 5.74
CA ILE A 307 17.54 15.92 6.57
C ILE A 307 16.79 16.04 7.90
N ALA A 308 16.82 17.21 8.56
CA ALA A 308 16.06 17.44 9.78
C ALA A 308 14.55 17.24 9.57
N SER A 309 14.02 17.69 8.42
CA SER A 309 12.63 17.46 8.03
C SER A 309 12.33 15.97 7.81
N TYR A 310 13.23 15.22 7.15
CA TYR A 310 13.07 13.77 6.94
C TYR A 310 12.96 13.01 8.26
N ILE A 311 13.85 13.33 9.20
CA ILE A 311 13.90 12.70 10.53
C ILE A 311 12.59 12.94 11.29
N ASN A 312 12.07 14.17 11.23
CA ASN A 312 10.88 14.59 11.95
C ASN A 312 9.55 14.14 11.32
N THR A 313 9.57 13.66 10.06
CA THR A 313 8.35 13.31 9.31
C THR A 313 8.30 11.84 8.93
N SER A 314 9.29 11.34 8.19
CA SER A 314 9.25 10.02 7.55
C SER A 314 9.98 8.95 8.36
N GLU A 315 11.18 9.26 8.83
CA GLU A 315 12.01 8.31 9.58
C GLU A 315 11.42 8.02 10.97
N THR A 316 10.47 8.81 11.47
CA THR A 316 9.76 8.47 12.72
C THR A 316 8.88 7.22 12.55
N ILE A 317 8.36 6.96 11.35
CA ILE A 317 7.44 5.83 11.08
C ILE A 317 8.15 4.71 10.31
N TYR A 318 8.76 5.07 9.18
CA TYR A 318 9.46 4.13 8.33
C TYR A 318 10.94 4.15 8.68
N ARG A 319 11.34 3.26 9.60
CA ARG A 319 12.73 3.16 10.06
C ARG A 319 13.56 2.47 8.98
N ILE A 320 14.23 3.27 8.15
CA ILE A 320 15.01 2.77 7.02
C ILE A 320 16.49 2.91 7.31
N ILE A 321 16.91 4.01 7.94
CA ILE A 321 18.31 4.32 8.21
C ILE A 321 18.61 4.34 9.70
N HIS A 322 19.84 4.04 10.07
CA HIS A 322 20.32 4.25 11.42
C HIS A 322 20.89 5.67 11.51
N LEU A 323 20.24 6.56 12.25
CA LEU A 323 20.53 8.00 12.19
C LEU A 323 21.99 8.37 12.56
N PRO A 324 22.59 7.82 13.64
CA PRO A 324 23.99 8.09 13.97
C PRO A 324 24.96 7.72 12.84
N THR A 325 24.79 6.54 12.24
CA THR A 325 25.64 6.07 11.15
C THR A 325 25.45 6.92 9.89
N PHE A 326 24.21 7.30 9.57
CA PHE A 326 23.93 8.17 8.44
C PHE A 326 24.56 9.56 8.62
N HIS A 327 24.47 10.13 9.81
CA HIS A 327 25.07 11.44 10.12
C HIS A 327 26.59 11.42 10.03
N GLU A 328 27.24 10.36 10.53
CA GLU A 328 28.69 10.19 10.39
C GLU A 328 29.10 10.12 8.91
N GLN A 329 28.38 9.34 8.10
CA GLN A 329 28.61 9.27 6.65
C GLN A 329 28.37 10.62 5.96
N TYR A 330 27.35 11.36 6.40
CA TYR A 330 27.03 12.68 5.87
C TYR A 330 28.16 13.69 6.08
N GLU A 331 28.73 13.76 7.29
CA GLU A 331 29.87 14.64 7.55
C GLU A 331 31.11 14.22 6.75
N LEU A 332 31.42 12.91 6.71
CA LEU A 332 32.53 12.40 5.89
C LEU A 332 32.35 12.66 4.38
N TYR A 333 31.12 12.69 3.88
CA TYR A 333 30.81 13.01 2.49
C TYR A 333 31.18 14.46 2.16
N TRP A 334 30.78 15.41 3.00
CA TRP A 334 31.11 16.84 2.81
C TRP A 334 32.58 17.16 3.03
N GLU A 335 33.27 16.37 3.87
CA GLU A 335 34.74 16.43 4.00
C GLU A 335 35.48 15.82 2.80
N GLY A 336 34.78 15.16 1.86
CA GLY A 336 35.39 14.47 0.73
C GLY A 336 36.15 13.19 1.11
N LYS A 337 35.90 12.65 2.32
CA LYS A 337 36.57 11.46 2.86
C LYS A 337 35.75 10.18 2.74
N LEU A 338 34.44 10.27 2.49
CA LEU A 338 33.58 9.11 2.40
C LEU A 338 33.86 8.28 1.14
N GLN A 339 34.13 6.99 1.32
CA GLN A 339 34.22 6.02 0.23
C GLN A 339 32.97 5.13 0.23
N SER A 340 31.87 5.64 -0.32
CA SER A 340 30.61 4.88 -0.45
C SER A 340 29.86 5.27 -1.72
N GLU A 341 29.67 4.30 -2.61
CA GLU A 341 28.90 4.47 -3.85
C GLU A 341 27.38 4.54 -3.59
N SER A 342 26.93 4.08 -2.42
CA SER A 342 25.50 3.99 -2.06
C SER A 342 24.98 5.17 -1.26
N PHE A 343 25.88 5.95 -0.65
CA PHE A 343 25.49 7.06 0.23
C PHE A 343 24.83 8.21 -0.53
N LEU A 344 25.39 8.64 -1.67
CA LEU A 344 24.79 9.73 -2.44
C LEU A 344 23.38 9.39 -2.97
N PRO A 345 23.10 8.20 -3.52
CA PRO A 345 21.74 7.75 -3.83
C PRO A 345 20.80 7.74 -2.61
N GLN A 346 21.31 7.34 -1.44
CA GLN A 346 20.56 7.34 -0.18
C GLN A 346 20.20 8.77 0.24
N LEU A 347 21.18 9.67 0.28
CA LEU A 347 21.02 11.09 0.57
C LEU A 347 20.03 11.73 -0.42
N MET A 348 20.20 11.52 -1.73
CA MET A 348 19.32 12.07 -2.75
C MET A 348 17.85 11.66 -2.56
N SER A 349 17.63 10.41 -2.16
CA SER A 349 16.28 9.90 -1.87
C SER A 349 15.69 10.52 -0.59
N VAL A 350 16.50 10.67 0.47
CA VAL A 350 16.11 11.38 1.71
C VAL A 350 15.71 12.83 1.41
N LEU A 351 16.53 13.56 0.65
CA LEU A 351 16.25 14.95 0.26
C LEU A 351 14.99 15.04 -0.60
N SER A 352 14.75 14.06 -1.48
CA SER A 352 13.55 14.00 -2.32
C SER A 352 12.27 13.86 -1.50
N ILE A 353 12.29 13.01 -0.47
CA ILE A 353 11.14 12.83 0.44
C ILE A 353 10.83 14.13 1.17
N SER A 354 11.84 14.80 1.73
CA SER A 354 11.67 16.06 2.47
C SER A 354 11.29 17.24 1.60
N SER A 355 11.79 17.28 0.35
CA SER A 355 11.48 18.38 -0.57
C SER A 355 9.98 18.48 -0.81
N ARG A 356 9.25 17.37 -0.68
CA ARG A 356 7.80 17.35 -0.81
C ARG A 356 7.06 18.15 0.27
N PHE A 357 7.64 18.27 1.45
CA PHE A 357 7.01 18.86 2.64
C PHE A 357 7.56 20.24 2.99
N GLN A 358 8.83 20.51 2.70
CA GLN A 358 9.52 21.71 3.19
C GLN A 358 9.71 22.80 2.14
N THR A 359 9.72 22.46 0.84
CA THR A 359 9.97 23.44 -0.23
C THR A 359 8.67 24.03 -0.75
N GLU A 360 8.71 25.30 -1.20
CA GLU A 360 7.53 25.96 -1.76
C GLU A 360 7.06 25.24 -3.03
N SER A 361 8.03 24.84 -3.88
CA SER A 361 7.77 24.08 -5.09
C SER A 361 7.36 22.62 -4.84
N LYS A 362 7.38 22.16 -3.59
CA LYS A 362 7.06 20.77 -3.20
C LYS A 362 7.93 19.74 -3.94
N GLY A 363 9.16 20.11 -4.28
CA GLY A 363 10.13 19.30 -5.04
C GLY A 363 9.80 19.12 -6.52
N MET A 364 8.88 19.94 -7.05
CA MET A 364 8.47 19.97 -8.46
C MET A 364 9.12 21.14 -9.22
N GLY A 365 9.82 22.04 -8.51
CA GLY A 365 10.61 23.11 -9.12
C GLY A 365 11.95 22.61 -9.64
N HIS A 366 12.43 23.20 -10.75
CA HIS A 366 13.75 22.88 -11.32
C HIS A 366 14.91 23.57 -10.57
N GLU A 367 14.59 24.58 -9.76
CA GLU A 367 15.57 25.34 -9.00
C GLU A 367 16.08 24.56 -7.79
N ARG A 368 17.38 24.69 -7.53
CA ARG A 368 18.08 23.98 -6.44
C ARG A 368 18.22 24.80 -5.17
N VAL A 369 17.66 26.01 -5.17
CA VAL A 369 17.78 26.98 -4.08
C VAL A 369 17.17 26.41 -2.80
N GLU A 370 16.03 25.73 -2.94
CA GLU A 370 15.24 25.25 -1.82
C GLU A 370 15.30 23.73 -1.62
N GLY A 371 15.65 22.95 -2.65
CA GLY A 371 15.72 21.50 -2.54
C GLY A 371 16.05 20.79 -3.84
N VAL A 372 15.59 19.54 -3.95
CA VAL A 372 15.82 18.70 -5.14
C VAL A 372 14.58 18.60 -6.01
N HIS A 373 14.78 18.60 -7.32
CA HIS A 373 13.75 18.22 -8.27
C HIS A 373 13.52 16.72 -8.19
N ILE A 374 12.44 16.30 -7.51
CA ILE A 374 12.15 14.90 -7.15
C ILE A 374 12.14 13.97 -8.37
N PRO A 375 11.49 14.31 -9.51
CA PRO A 375 11.50 13.41 -10.67
C PRO A 375 12.89 13.13 -11.22
N THR A 376 13.75 14.14 -11.32
CA THR A 376 15.13 13.98 -11.80
C THR A 376 15.96 13.16 -10.80
N ALA A 377 15.86 13.48 -9.52
CA ALA A 377 16.55 12.77 -8.45
C ALA A 377 16.18 11.27 -8.44
N CYS A 378 14.88 10.96 -8.45
CA CYS A 378 14.37 9.60 -8.52
C CYS A 378 14.84 8.85 -9.77
N ALA A 379 14.85 9.51 -10.94
CA ALA A 379 15.32 8.91 -12.18
C ALA A 379 16.82 8.56 -12.11
N LEU A 380 17.66 9.45 -11.57
CA LEU A 380 19.09 9.17 -11.40
C LEU A 380 19.34 8.04 -10.39
N VAL A 381 18.60 8.00 -9.28
CA VAL A 381 18.71 6.91 -8.29
C VAL A 381 18.29 5.57 -8.90
N ARG A 382 17.24 5.55 -9.72
CA ARG A 382 16.83 4.35 -10.48
C ARG A 382 17.92 3.90 -11.45
N VAL A 383 18.53 4.81 -12.20
CA VAL A 383 19.66 4.50 -13.10
C VAL A 383 20.84 3.88 -12.34
N TRP A 384 21.13 4.37 -11.13
CA TRP A 384 22.17 3.78 -10.28
C TRP A 384 21.82 2.36 -9.83
N LEU A 385 20.59 2.15 -9.34
CA LEU A 385 20.08 0.84 -8.92
C LEU A 385 20.11 -0.19 -10.04
N ASP A 386 19.65 0.19 -11.24
CA ASP A 386 19.61 -0.68 -12.41
C ASP A 386 21.02 -1.04 -12.92
N GLY A 387 22.04 -0.24 -12.54
CA GLY A 387 23.44 -0.47 -12.85
C GLY A 387 24.16 -1.47 -11.92
N LEU A 388 23.56 -1.82 -10.79
CA LEU A 388 24.17 -2.71 -9.79
C LEU A 388 24.28 -4.15 -10.29
N LYS A 389 25.35 -4.86 -9.90
CA LYS A 389 25.61 -6.24 -10.34
C LYS A 389 26.14 -7.12 -9.22
N GLY A 390 25.89 -8.43 -9.34
CA GLY A 390 26.47 -9.44 -8.46
C GLY A 390 26.11 -9.22 -6.99
N LYS A 391 27.13 -9.11 -6.13
CA LYS A 391 26.95 -9.00 -4.67
C LYS A 391 26.25 -7.71 -4.23
N GLN A 392 26.38 -6.63 -5.02
CA GLN A 392 25.75 -5.33 -4.70
C GLN A 392 24.22 -5.42 -4.61
N LEU A 393 23.61 -6.34 -5.37
CA LEU A 393 22.16 -6.52 -5.41
C LEU A 393 21.57 -7.02 -4.08
N VAL A 394 22.38 -7.58 -3.20
CA VAL A 394 21.95 -8.14 -1.91
C VAL A 394 22.62 -7.45 -0.72
N GLU A 395 23.16 -6.24 -0.93
CA GLU A 395 23.69 -5.41 0.15
C GLU A 395 22.56 -4.70 0.90
N MET A 396 22.80 -4.44 2.20
CA MET A 396 21.81 -3.75 3.05
C MET A 396 21.49 -2.35 2.55
N THR A 397 22.51 -1.63 2.08
CA THR A 397 22.38 -0.27 1.54
C THR A 397 21.53 -0.25 0.27
N THR A 398 21.64 -1.28 -0.58
CA THR A 398 20.82 -1.40 -1.81
C THR A 398 19.33 -1.47 -1.50
N ILE A 399 18.91 -2.31 -0.54
CA ILE A 399 17.50 -2.38 -0.17
C ILE A 399 17.02 -1.11 0.55
N GLN A 400 17.89 -0.45 1.34
CA GLN A 400 17.59 0.86 1.92
C GLN A 400 17.34 1.91 0.83
N VAL A 401 18.18 1.97 -0.20
CA VAL A 401 18.02 2.89 -1.34
C VAL A 401 16.76 2.57 -2.15
N GLU A 402 16.48 1.30 -2.45
CA GLU A 402 15.23 0.90 -3.11
C GLU A 402 13.99 1.35 -2.33
N LEU A 403 14.00 1.18 -1.01
CA LEU A 403 12.88 1.53 -0.14
C LEU A 403 12.70 3.04 0.00
N LEU A 404 13.80 3.79 0.12
CA LEU A 404 13.77 5.27 0.12
C LEU A 404 13.30 5.82 -1.22
N LEU A 405 13.79 5.27 -2.34
CA LEU A 405 13.36 5.65 -3.67
C LEU A 405 11.86 5.40 -3.85
N LEU A 406 11.38 4.22 -3.46
CA LEU A 406 9.96 3.89 -3.49
C LEU A 406 9.13 4.90 -2.68
N HIS A 407 9.58 5.29 -1.49
CA HIS A 407 8.90 6.28 -0.67
C HIS A 407 8.89 7.66 -1.36
N ALA A 408 10.02 8.12 -1.88
CA ALA A 408 10.12 9.37 -2.64
C ALA A 408 9.16 9.39 -3.85
N GLN A 409 9.14 8.32 -4.65
CA GLN A 409 8.26 8.21 -5.82
C GLN A 409 6.78 8.17 -5.43
N ARG A 410 6.43 7.49 -4.33
CA ARG A 410 5.07 7.43 -3.80
C ARG A 410 4.54 8.82 -3.44
N MET A 411 5.41 9.75 -3.05
CA MET A 411 5.00 11.11 -2.68
C MET A 411 4.57 11.98 -3.86
N ILE A 412 4.94 11.61 -5.09
CA ILE A 412 4.63 12.37 -6.32
C ILE A 412 3.82 11.57 -7.34
N THR A 413 3.71 10.24 -7.20
CA THR A 413 3.04 9.41 -8.19
C THR A 413 1.54 9.74 -8.29
N PRO A 414 0.97 9.91 -9.49
CA PRO A 414 -0.47 10.02 -9.67
C PRO A 414 -1.18 8.69 -9.46
N ARG A 415 -0.48 7.55 -9.63
CA ARG A 415 -1.07 6.21 -9.63
C ARG A 415 -0.41 5.35 -8.55
N ALA A 416 -1.21 4.90 -7.58
CA ALA A 416 -0.65 4.12 -6.46
C ALA A 416 -0.31 2.68 -6.86
N GLU A 417 -0.92 2.18 -7.92
CA GLU A 417 -0.68 0.83 -8.45
C GLU A 417 0.76 0.67 -8.94
N ASP A 418 1.38 1.75 -9.43
CA ASP A 418 2.79 1.77 -9.86
C ASP A 418 3.69 1.53 -8.65
N SER A 419 3.47 2.27 -7.56
CA SER A 419 4.20 2.06 -6.31
C SER A 419 3.91 0.70 -5.68
N TRP A 420 2.67 0.19 -5.75
CA TRP A 420 2.32 -1.16 -5.26
C TRP A 420 3.09 -2.25 -6.02
N THR A 421 3.21 -2.11 -7.35
CA THR A 421 3.97 -3.05 -8.19
C THR A 421 5.45 -3.05 -7.82
N GLN A 422 6.04 -1.87 -7.66
CA GLN A 422 7.45 -1.72 -7.26
C GLN A 422 7.71 -2.23 -5.84
N LEU A 423 6.78 -1.98 -4.90
CA LEU A 423 6.88 -2.54 -3.56
C LEU A 423 6.91 -4.07 -3.60
N GLY A 424 6.15 -4.68 -4.51
CA GLY A 424 6.21 -6.13 -4.69
C GLY A 424 7.58 -6.65 -5.13
N PHE A 425 8.34 -5.87 -5.90
CA PHE A 425 9.75 -6.15 -6.17
C PHE A 425 10.60 -6.04 -4.90
N VAL A 426 10.44 -4.97 -4.12
CA VAL A 426 11.17 -4.74 -2.85
C VAL A 426 10.92 -5.86 -1.84
N VAL A 427 9.66 -6.31 -1.68
CA VAL A 427 9.30 -7.44 -0.80
C VAL A 427 10.07 -8.71 -1.20
N ARG A 428 10.08 -9.04 -2.51
CA ARG A 428 10.81 -10.23 -3.01
C ARG A 428 12.32 -10.08 -2.86
N LEU A 429 12.86 -8.88 -3.04
CA LEU A 429 14.27 -8.60 -2.79
C LEU A 429 14.62 -8.81 -1.31
N ALA A 430 13.82 -8.27 -0.39
CA ALA A 430 13.95 -8.46 1.05
C ALA A 430 13.92 -9.94 1.44
N MET A 431 12.99 -10.71 0.86
CA MET A 431 12.88 -12.14 1.10
C MET A 431 14.09 -12.90 0.57
N THR A 432 14.60 -12.54 -0.62
CA THR A 432 15.82 -13.11 -1.21
C THR A 432 17.05 -12.85 -0.32
N MET A 433 17.10 -11.67 0.31
CA MET A 433 18.12 -11.32 1.30
C MET A 433 17.88 -11.93 2.70
N GLY A 434 16.78 -12.66 2.89
CA GLY A 434 16.44 -13.33 4.15
C GLY A 434 15.91 -12.42 5.27
N LEU A 435 15.41 -11.21 4.97
CA LEU A 435 14.92 -10.28 6.01
C LEU A 435 13.64 -10.76 6.71
N HIS A 436 12.87 -11.63 6.06
CA HIS A 436 11.65 -12.24 6.59
C HIS A 436 11.89 -13.31 7.68
N ARG A 437 13.15 -13.69 7.92
CA ARG A 437 13.53 -14.68 8.94
C ARG A 437 14.24 -13.99 10.09
N ASP A 438 14.02 -14.44 11.31
CA ASP A 438 14.73 -13.82 12.43
C ASP A 438 16.23 -14.11 12.32
N PRO A 439 17.10 -13.10 12.48
CA PRO A 439 18.54 -13.29 12.42
C PRO A 439 19.10 -14.35 13.37
N SER A 440 18.39 -14.66 14.48
CA SER A 440 18.79 -15.70 15.43
C SER A 440 18.65 -17.14 14.90
N GLU A 441 18.00 -17.34 13.76
CA GLU A 441 17.81 -18.68 13.14
C GLU A 441 19.02 -19.15 12.33
N PHE A 442 20.03 -18.29 12.11
CA PHE A 442 21.13 -18.55 11.18
C PHE A 442 22.49 -18.66 11.86
N GLU A 443 23.33 -19.52 11.29
CA GLU A 443 24.78 -19.59 11.55
C GLU A 443 25.54 -19.38 10.22
N PRO A 444 26.64 -18.58 10.18
CA PRO A 444 27.23 -17.82 11.29
C PRO A 444 26.32 -16.67 11.75
N ARG A 445 26.33 -16.39 13.05
CA ARG A 445 25.51 -15.34 13.65
C ARG A 445 25.74 -13.98 13.00
N ILE A 446 24.65 -13.37 12.57
CA ILE A 446 24.62 -11.96 12.18
C ILE A 446 24.90 -11.12 13.44
N SER A 447 25.69 -10.04 13.31
CA SER A 447 25.99 -9.18 14.45
C SER A 447 24.71 -8.61 15.07
N VAL A 448 24.74 -8.32 16.36
CA VAL A 448 23.56 -7.88 17.11
C VAL A 448 22.99 -6.58 16.56
N PHE A 449 23.85 -5.62 16.24
CA PHE A 449 23.47 -4.38 15.57
C PHE A 449 22.75 -4.64 14.24
N LEU A 450 23.37 -5.40 13.33
CA LEU A 450 22.78 -5.67 12.01
C LEU A 450 21.48 -6.48 12.12
N SER A 451 21.36 -7.33 13.12
CA SER A 451 20.13 -8.08 13.40
C SER A 451 18.97 -7.14 13.71
N GLU A 452 19.21 -6.09 14.49
CA GLU A 452 18.17 -5.09 14.81
C GLU A 452 17.82 -4.22 13.60
N ILE A 453 18.81 -3.78 12.81
CA ILE A 453 18.56 -3.02 11.57
C ILE A 453 17.75 -3.86 10.57
N ARG A 454 18.00 -5.17 10.47
CA ARG A 454 17.21 -6.10 9.64
C ARG A 454 15.76 -6.19 10.07
N ARG A 455 15.50 -6.28 11.39
CA ARG A 455 14.13 -6.29 11.93
C ARG A 455 13.40 -5.00 11.59
N ARG A 456 14.04 -3.84 11.82
CA ARG A 456 13.47 -2.52 11.49
C ARG A 456 13.11 -2.41 10.01
N LEU A 457 14.00 -2.81 9.11
CA LEU A 457 13.72 -2.80 7.67
C LEU A 457 12.60 -3.74 7.27
N TRP A 458 12.59 -4.97 7.79
CA TRP A 458 11.54 -5.94 7.49
C TRP A 458 10.16 -5.41 7.90
N PHE A 459 10.03 -4.90 9.12
CA PHE A 459 8.74 -4.37 9.60
C PHE A 459 8.32 -3.10 8.86
N THR A 460 9.25 -2.23 8.44
CA THR A 460 8.94 -1.13 7.52
C THR A 460 8.35 -1.65 6.20
N ILE A 461 8.97 -2.66 5.59
CA ILE A 461 8.52 -3.23 4.31
C ILE A 461 7.12 -3.85 4.43
N VAL A 462 6.87 -4.66 5.47
CA VAL A 462 5.57 -5.32 5.66
C VAL A 462 4.47 -4.30 5.98
N ASP A 463 4.77 -3.27 6.76
CA ASP A 463 3.80 -2.22 7.06
C ASP A 463 3.45 -1.39 5.81
N MET A 464 4.44 -1.07 4.97
CA MET A 464 4.21 -0.46 3.66
C MET A 464 3.40 -1.37 2.73
N ASP A 465 3.66 -2.70 2.72
CA ASP A 465 2.92 -3.68 1.89
C ASP A 465 1.44 -3.70 2.26
N LEU A 466 1.15 -3.74 3.56
CA LEU A 466 -0.23 -3.68 4.06
C LEU A 466 -0.91 -2.37 3.68
N HIS A 467 -0.28 -1.23 3.97
CA HIS A 467 -0.84 0.09 3.66
C HIS A 467 -1.15 0.22 2.16
N MET A 468 -0.17 -0.05 1.30
CA MET A 468 -0.33 0.17 -0.14
C MET A 468 -1.27 -0.83 -0.79
N SER A 469 -1.29 -2.08 -0.31
CA SER A 469 -2.25 -3.09 -0.75
C SER A 469 -3.69 -2.67 -0.41
N LEU A 470 -3.94 -2.17 0.81
CA LEU A 470 -5.24 -1.62 1.18
C LEU A 470 -5.62 -0.40 0.34
N ALA A 471 -4.68 0.54 0.10
CA ALA A 471 -4.94 1.72 -0.72
C ALA A 471 -5.34 1.36 -2.16
N CYS A 472 -4.72 0.33 -2.74
CA CYS A 472 -5.03 -0.18 -4.07
C CYS A 472 -6.22 -1.16 -4.10
N ASN A 473 -6.70 -1.63 -2.94
CA ASN A 473 -7.66 -2.74 -2.80
C ASN A 473 -7.16 -4.03 -3.45
N LEU A 474 -5.87 -4.32 -3.28
CA LEU A 474 -5.22 -5.52 -3.78
C LEU A 474 -4.72 -6.36 -2.58
N PRO A 475 -4.51 -7.66 -2.76
CA PRO A 475 -3.96 -8.50 -1.70
C PRO A 475 -2.52 -8.10 -1.34
N CYS A 476 -2.19 -8.19 -0.04
CA CYS A 476 -0.81 -8.15 0.44
C CYS A 476 -0.01 -9.34 -0.10
N LEU A 477 1.29 -9.15 -0.29
CA LEU A 477 2.20 -10.23 -0.66
C LEU A 477 2.59 -11.08 0.53
N VAL A 478 2.72 -10.46 1.71
CA VAL A 478 3.06 -11.16 2.95
C VAL A 478 1.78 -11.43 3.74
N ARG A 479 1.60 -12.67 4.21
CA ARG A 479 0.53 -13.06 5.12
C ARG A 479 1.08 -13.28 6.52
N GLU A 480 0.18 -13.25 7.49
CA GLU A 480 0.50 -13.68 8.84
C GLU A 480 0.98 -15.14 8.82
N GLY A 481 2.15 -15.41 9.39
CA GLY A 481 2.79 -16.73 9.38
C GLY A 481 3.81 -16.98 8.26
N ASP A 482 3.90 -16.11 7.24
CA ASP A 482 4.90 -16.25 6.15
C ASP A 482 6.33 -15.87 6.58
N PHE A 483 6.48 -15.22 7.73
CA PHE A 483 7.74 -14.71 8.26
C PHE A 483 7.89 -15.07 9.74
N SER A 484 9.13 -15.24 10.17
CA SER A 484 9.50 -15.55 11.56
C SER A 484 10.30 -14.42 12.24
N CYS A 485 10.66 -13.38 11.48
CA CYS A 485 11.35 -12.19 11.96
C CYS A 485 10.58 -11.53 13.12
N ARG A 486 11.24 -11.38 14.27
CA ARG A 486 10.64 -10.80 15.48
C ARG A 486 10.54 -9.27 15.38
N PRO A 487 9.56 -8.64 16.04
CA PRO A 487 9.47 -7.17 16.09
C PRO A 487 10.75 -6.51 16.61
N PRO A 488 11.08 -5.29 16.15
CA PRO A 488 12.20 -4.52 16.68
C PRO A 488 11.96 -4.10 18.14
N ARG A 489 13.02 -3.79 18.88
CA ARG A 489 12.95 -3.31 20.27
C ARG A 489 12.67 -1.81 20.35
N ASN A 490 12.00 -1.38 21.41
CA ASN A 490 11.77 0.04 21.70
C ASN A 490 13.04 0.67 22.28
N LEU A 491 13.92 1.18 21.42
CA LEU A 491 15.25 1.72 21.75
C LEU A 491 15.50 3.00 20.96
N ASN A 492 16.26 3.93 21.53
CA ASN A 492 16.79 5.08 20.79
C ASN A 492 17.92 4.63 19.86
N ASP A 493 18.15 5.40 18.78
CA ASP A 493 19.23 5.07 17.86
C ASP A 493 20.61 5.26 18.49
N SER A 494 20.74 6.23 19.39
CA SER A 494 22.01 6.46 20.11
C SER A 494 22.46 5.29 20.99
N GLU A 495 21.56 4.34 21.29
CA GLU A 495 21.86 3.12 22.06
C GLU A 495 22.32 1.97 21.17
N LEU A 496 22.28 2.12 19.84
CA LEU A 496 22.69 1.11 18.86
C LEU A 496 24.01 1.52 18.21
N PHE A 497 25.01 0.63 18.25
CA PHE A 497 26.32 0.92 17.68
C PHE A 497 26.98 -0.33 17.08
N LEU A 498 27.88 -0.10 16.12
CA LEU A 498 28.62 -1.17 15.46
C LEU A 498 29.53 -1.89 16.48
N GLY A 499 29.53 -3.22 16.46
CA GLY A 499 30.34 -4.04 17.35
C GLY A 499 29.70 -4.39 18.70
N MET A 500 28.47 -3.93 18.98
CA MET A 500 27.74 -4.35 20.19
C MET A 500 27.52 -5.88 20.24
N HIS A 501 27.61 -6.45 21.44
CA HIS A 501 27.47 -7.90 21.67
C HIS A 501 26.11 -8.31 22.23
N GLU A 502 25.34 -7.35 22.76
CA GLU A 502 23.98 -7.59 23.28
C GLU A 502 23.12 -6.32 23.10
N LEU A 503 21.83 -6.49 22.83
CA LEU A 503 20.87 -5.38 22.76
C LEU A 503 20.46 -4.96 24.18
N PRO A 504 20.36 -3.64 24.46
CA PRO A 504 19.73 -3.15 25.68
C PRO A 504 18.29 -3.70 25.84
N PRO A 505 17.79 -3.81 27.08
CA PRO A 505 16.42 -4.23 27.32
C PRO A 505 15.43 -3.30 26.60
N THR A 506 14.37 -3.86 26.03
CA THR A 506 13.34 -3.05 25.37
C THR A 506 12.67 -2.14 26.39
N LYS A 507 12.50 -0.87 26.05
CA LYS A 507 11.77 0.08 26.90
C LYS A 507 10.26 -0.18 26.83
N PRO A 508 9.51 0.09 27.91
CA PRO A 508 8.05 0.10 27.89
C PRO A 508 7.49 1.00 26.79
N ILE A 509 6.32 0.67 26.22
CA ILE A 509 5.78 1.38 25.05
C ILE A 509 5.30 2.80 25.35
N ASP A 510 4.98 3.09 26.61
CA ASP A 510 4.66 4.41 27.16
C ASP A 510 5.91 5.30 27.33
N GLN A 511 7.11 4.72 27.33
CA GLN A 511 8.35 5.47 27.30
C GLN A 511 8.70 5.91 25.87
N ALA A 512 8.80 7.22 25.67
CA ALA A 512 9.16 7.81 24.39
C ALA A 512 10.58 7.40 23.95
N THR A 513 10.70 6.92 22.72
CA THR A 513 11.99 6.65 22.04
C THR A 513 11.88 7.00 20.56
N ASP A 514 13.02 7.03 19.85
CA ASP A 514 13.06 7.19 18.40
C ASP A 514 12.30 6.07 17.64
N ASN A 515 12.19 4.87 18.23
CA ASN A 515 11.57 3.70 17.60
C ASN A 515 10.14 3.40 18.08
N GLN A 516 9.59 4.20 19.00
CA GLN A 516 8.31 3.95 19.67
C GLN A 516 7.15 3.74 18.69
N MET A 517 7.06 4.58 17.64
CA MET A 517 6.02 4.48 16.63
C MET A 517 6.08 3.17 15.85
N GLN A 518 7.26 2.75 15.38
CA GLN A 518 7.42 1.51 14.62
C GLN A 518 7.11 0.29 15.50
N VAL A 519 7.52 0.30 16.77
CA VAL A 519 7.22 -0.79 17.70
C VAL A 519 5.70 -0.92 17.91
N TYR A 520 4.99 0.19 18.13
CA TYR A 520 3.54 0.15 18.25
C TYR A 520 2.86 -0.32 16.95
N ALA A 521 3.33 0.15 15.79
CA ALA A 521 2.86 -0.33 14.49
C ALA A 521 3.07 -1.85 14.34
N ALA A 522 4.24 -2.37 14.73
CA ALA A 522 4.53 -3.80 14.72
C ALA A 522 3.62 -4.61 15.67
N MET A 523 3.31 -4.09 16.86
CA MET A 523 2.41 -4.72 17.83
C MET A 523 0.99 -4.92 17.29
N THR A 524 0.49 -3.95 16.52
CA THR A 524 -0.86 -4.00 15.95
C THR A 524 -0.93 -4.73 14.60
N LEU A 525 0.22 -5.00 13.97
CA LEU A 525 0.33 -5.48 12.60
C LEU A 525 -0.45 -6.78 12.34
N GLY A 526 -0.35 -7.78 13.23
CA GLY A 526 -1.03 -9.07 13.03
C GLY A 526 -2.55 -8.92 12.89
N ALA A 527 -3.19 -8.13 13.76
CA ALA A 527 -4.61 -7.87 13.66
C ALA A 527 -4.99 -7.09 12.39
N ARG A 528 -4.16 -6.12 11.99
CA ARG A 528 -4.38 -5.36 10.76
C ARG A 528 -4.24 -6.24 9.51
N MET A 529 -3.30 -7.19 9.49
CA MET A 529 -3.10 -8.13 8.38
C MET A 529 -4.27 -9.10 8.19
N ARG A 530 -5.04 -9.40 9.24
CA ARG A 530 -6.26 -10.22 9.13
C ARG A 530 -7.37 -9.57 8.29
N VAL A 531 -7.33 -8.27 8.07
CA VAL A 531 -8.36 -7.54 7.31
C VAL A 531 -8.35 -7.90 5.82
N ALA A 532 -7.19 -7.93 5.17
CA ALA A 532 -7.13 -8.12 3.72
C ALA A 532 -7.74 -9.48 3.26
N PRO A 533 -7.46 -10.62 3.94
CA PRO A 533 -8.15 -11.88 3.64
C PRO A 533 -9.67 -11.84 3.82
N LEU A 534 -10.17 -11.10 4.82
CA LEU A 534 -11.62 -10.94 5.06
C LEU A 534 -12.30 -10.19 3.93
N ILE A 535 -11.72 -9.07 3.51
CA ILE A 535 -12.22 -8.29 2.37
C ILE A 535 -12.26 -9.15 1.10
N ASN A 536 -11.20 -9.91 0.84
CA ASN A 536 -11.10 -10.74 -0.37
C ASN A 536 -12.14 -11.87 -0.44
N ARG A 537 -12.71 -12.29 0.70
CA ARG A 537 -13.73 -13.35 0.77
C ARG A 537 -15.11 -12.85 1.20
N ILE A 538 -15.34 -11.54 1.17
CA ILE A 538 -16.55 -10.93 1.72
C ILE A 538 -17.84 -11.51 1.14
N ASP A 539 -17.85 -11.82 -0.17
CA ASP A 539 -18.99 -12.41 -0.88
C ASP A 539 -19.39 -13.80 -0.35
N THR A 540 -18.48 -14.47 0.36
CA THR A 540 -18.67 -15.84 0.88
C THR A 540 -18.93 -15.88 2.38
N MET A 541 -18.92 -14.73 3.06
CA MET A 541 -19.16 -14.66 4.50
C MET A 541 -20.63 -14.94 4.83
N ARG A 542 -20.85 -15.73 5.88
CA ARG A 542 -22.18 -16.17 6.33
C ARG A 542 -22.60 -15.57 7.67
N ASP A 543 -21.64 -15.10 8.44
CA ASP A 543 -21.86 -14.38 9.71
C ASP A 543 -20.88 -13.20 9.82
N TYR A 544 -21.16 -12.33 10.79
CA TYR A 544 -20.35 -11.15 11.08
C TYR A 544 -19.34 -11.37 12.20
N GLN A 545 -19.24 -12.57 12.78
CA GLN A 545 -18.54 -12.77 14.04
C GLN A 545 -17.07 -12.38 13.92
N GLU A 546 -16.38 -12.90 12.89
CA GLU A 546 -14.97 -12.60 12.68
C GLU A 546 -14.73 -11.13 12.31
N VAL A 547 -15.66 -10.51 11.56
CA VAL A 547 -15.59 -9.09 11.18
C VAL A 547 -15.70 -8.20 12.41
N VAL A 548 -16.65 -8.52 13.29
CA VAL A 548 -16.88 -7.80 14.54
C VAL A 548 -15.71 -7.97 15.48
N GLU A 549 -15.19 -9.19 15.63
CA GLU A 549 -14.02 -9.46 16.48
C GLU A 549 -12.77 -8.71 16.02
N VAL A 550 -12.45 -8.76 14.72
CA VAL A 550 -11.31 -8.03 14.17
C VAL A 550 -11.52 -6.53 14.27
N GLY A 551 -12.71 -6.03 13.92
CA GLY A 551 -13.02 -4.61 13.99
C GLY A 551 -13.00 -4.05 15.42
N ALA A 552 -13.59 -4.75 16.39
CA ALA A 552 -13.54 -4.35 17.80
C ALA A 552 -12.10 -4.33 18.35
N LYS A 553 -11.24 -5.25 17.89
CA LYS A 553 -9.81 -5.23 18.23
C LYS A 553 -9.10 -4.01 17.64
N LEU A 554 -9.42 -3.64 16.39
CA LEU A 554 -8.88 -2.43 15.77
C LEU A 554 -9.37 -1.16 16.48
N GLU A 555 -10.64 -1.11 16.89
CA GLU A 555 -11.18 0.02 17.67
C GLU A 555 -10.45 0.21 19.00
N ARG A 556 -10.17 -0.87 19.74
CA ARG A 556 -9.36 -0.81 20.97
C ARG A 556 -7.97 -0.24 20.72
N PHE A 557 -7.32 -0.59 19.59
CA PHE A 557 -6.03 -0.01 19.24
C PHE A 557 -6.10 1.49 18.93
N LEU A 558 -7.23 2.00 18.44
CA LEU A 558 -7.44 3.44 18.28
C LEU A 558 -7.53 4.13 19.64
N ASP A 559 -8.13 3.49 20.63
CA ASP A 559 -8.20 4.00 21.99
C ASP A 559 -6.80 4.00 22.65
N ASP A 560 -6.07 2.88 22.55
CA ASP A 560 -4.70 2.69 23.03
C ASP A 560 -3.73 3.77 22.51
N ILE A 561 -3.87 4.20 21.25
CA ILE A 561 -3.05 5.26 20.65
C ILE A 561 -3.15 6.58 21.43
N ASN A 562 -4.31 6.89 22.02
CA ASN A 562 -4.48 8.10 22.82
C ASN A 562 -3.72 8.03 24.15
N TYR A 563 -3.38 6.83 24.63
CA TYR A 563 -2.52 6.65 25.81
C TYR A 563 -1.03 6.75 25.43
N VAL A 564 -0.63 6.20 24.28
CA VAL A 564 0.76 6.29 23.78
C VAL A 564 1.14 7.72 23.38
N PHE A 565 0.20 8.45 22.75
CA PHE A 565 0.37 9.85 22.34
C PHE A 565 -0.77 10.72 22.88
N PRO A 566 -0.71 11.14 24.16
CA PRO A 566 -1.75 11.92 24.81
C PRO A 566 -2.11 13.19 24.06
N ARG A 567 -3.41 13.54 24.09
CA ARG A 567 -3.94 14.78 23.51
C ARG A 567 -3.60 16.00 24.35
N HIS A 568 -3.48 15.79 25.65
CA HIS A 568 -3.26 16.85 26.63
C HIS A 568 -1.98 16.54 27.41
N GLY A 569 -1.04 17.47 27.38
CA GLY A 569 0.20 17.42 28.14
C GLY A 569 0.78 18.83 28.25
N ILE A 570 1.53 19.09 29.32
CA ILE A 570 2.26 20.35 29.50
C ILE A 570 3.51 20.28 28.61
N VAL A 571 3.32 20.57 27.32
CA VAL A 571 4.38 20.52 26.32
C VAL A 571 4.34 21.80 25.48
N ASN A 572 5.49 22.22 24.94
CA ASN A 572 5.53 23.36 24.03
C ASN A 572 4.77 23.06 22.71
N ASP A 573 4.42 24.09 21.95
CA ASP A 573 3.55 23.91 20.78
C ASP A 573 4.20 23.09 19.65
N SER A 574 5.52 23.19 19.48
CA SER A 574 6.26 22.35 18.52
C SER A 574 6.13 20.86 18.85
N GLN A 575 6.25 20.50 20.12
CA GLN A 575 6.19 19.13 20.58
C GLN A 575 4.73 18.61 20.65
N LYS A 576 3.75 19.49 20.92
CA LYS A 576 2.32 19.17 20.73
C LYS A 576 2.05 18.81 19.27
N SER A 577 2.53 19.61 18.31
CA SER A 577 2.37 19.31 16.88
C SER A 577 3.07 18.02 16.49
N LYS A 578 4.25 17.72 17.04
CA LYS A 578 4.94 16.44 16.83
C LYS A 578 4.11 15.25 17.34
N GLN A 579 3.61 15.33 18.57
CA GLN A 579 2.76 14.29 19.16
C GLN A 579 1.44 14.11 18.38
N TRP A 580 0.80 15.20 17.96
CA TRP A 580 -0.37 15.16 17.10
C TRP A 580 -0.06 14.43 15.79
N ARG A 581 1.05 14.74 15.12
CA ARG A 581 1.46 14.06 13.88
C ARG A 581 1.66 12.56 14.10
N CYS A 582 2.40 12.18 15.15
CA CYS A 582 2.60 10.78 15.51
C CYS A 582 1.27 10.05 15.76
N ARG A 583 0.37 10.68 16.51
CA ARG A 583 -0.97 10.16 16.79
C ARG A 583 -1.78 9.95 15.51
N VAL A 584 -1.89 10.96 14.65
CA VAL A 584 -2.67 10.89 13.40
C VAL A 584 -2.15 9.78 12.49
N ILE A 585 -0.83 9.62 12.36
CA ILE A 585 -0.28 8.58 11.49
C ILE A 585 -0.53 7.17 12.05
N LEU A 586 -0.33 6.93 13.34
CA LEU A 586 -0.65 5.62 13.93
C LEU A 586 -2.14 5.33 13.90
N ASP A 587 -2.97 6.35 14.14
CA ASP A 587 -4.41 6.23 14.05
C ASP A 587 -4.80 5.81 12.62
N MET A 588 -4.17 6.39 11.59
CA MET A 588 -4.34 5.97 10.19
C MET A 588 -3.87 4.54 9.89
N HIS A 589 -2.79 4.06 10.52
CA HIS A 589 -2.33 2.68 10.34
C HIS A 589 -3.41 1.68 10.75
N VAL A 590 -4.22 2.00 11.75
CA VAL A 590 -5.31 1.16 12.28
C VAL A 590 -6.64 1.46 11.59
N ARG A 591 -6.95 2.73 11.35
CA ARG A 591 -8.24 3.18 10.79
C ARG A 591 -8.43 2.81 9.33
N ARG A 592 -7.36 2.79 8.52
CA ARG A 592 -7.45 2.36 7.11
C ARG A 592 -7.92 0.90 6.98
N PRO A 593 -7.31 -0.10 7.67
CA PRO A 593 -7.86 -1.44 7.73
C PRO A 593 -9.31 -1.49 8.26
N LEU A 594 -9.63 -0.75 9.33
CA LEU A 594 -10.97 -0.73 9.91
C LEU A 594 -12.03 -0.25 8.90
N LEU A 595 -11.77 0.88 8.22
CA LEU A 595 -12.64 1.41 7.18
C LEU A 595 -12.75 0.45 6.00
N ALA A 596 -11.64 -0.15 5.56
CA ALA A 596 -11.65 -1.13 4.48
C ALA A 596 -12.48 -2.38 4.81
N LEU A 597 -12.47 -2.82 6.08
CA LEU A 597 -13.25 -3.95 6.57
C LEU A 597 -14.75 -3.62 6.63
N TYR A 598 -15.11 -2.45 7.16
CA TYR A 598 -16.50 -2.09 7.45
C TYR A 598 -17.25 -1.47 6.26
N ARG A 599 -16.56 -0.75 5.37
CA ARG A 599 -17.15 -0.10 4.19
C ARG A 599 -18.16 -0.95 3.40
N PRO A 600 -17.79 -2.15 2.92
CA PRO A 600 -18.66 -2.93 2.04
C PRO A 600 -19.93 -3.40 2.75
N LEU A 601 -19.88 -3.51 4.08
CA LEU A 601 -21.01 -3.90 4.91
C LEU A 601 -21.87 -2.69 5.28
N ALA A 602 -21.24 -1.62 5.77
CA ALA A 602 -21.91 -0.41 6.25
C ALA A 602 -22.69 0.33 5.16
N MET A 603 -22.22 0.30 3.91
CA MET A 603 -22.88 0.98 2.78
C MET A 603 -23.54 0.01 1.79
N GLY A 604 -23.36 -1.30 1.96
CA GLY A 604 -23.77 -2.30 0.98
C GLY A 604 -24.77 -3.34 1.47
N VAL A 605 -25.08 -3.41 2.77
CA VAL A 605 -25.93 -4.48 3.34
C VAL A 605 -26.96 -3.94 4.35
N ALA A 606 -28.25 -4.03 4.00
CA ALA A 606 -29.37 -3.48 4.78
C ALA A 606 -29.41 -3.87 6.27
N ASP A 607 -29.12 -5.13 6.59
CA ASP A 607 -29.25 -5.70 7.95
C ASP A 607 -27.88 -5.91 8.63
N VAL A 608 -26.95 -4.98 8.43
CA VAL A 608 -25.63 -5.02 9.08
C VAL A 608 -25.74 -4.69 10.58
N PRO A 609 -24.96 -5.33 11.47
CA PRO A 609 -24.90 -4.95 12.88
C PRO A 609 -24.68 -3.44 13.06
N PRO A 610 -25.51 -2.72 13.85
CA PRO A 610 -25.45 -1.26 13.97
C PRO A 610 -24.08 -0.71 14.39
N GLN A 611 -23.34 -1.48 15.19
CA GLN A 611 -21.98 -1.14 15.62
C GLN A 611 -21.03 -0.93 14.43
N ILE A 612 -21.17 -1.71 13.34
CA ILE A 612 -20.32 -1.60 12.14
C ILE A 612 -20.55 -0.25 11.45
N SER A 613 -21.82 0.10 11.19
CA SER A 613 -22.16 1.37 10.54
C SER A 613 -21.83 2.57 11.42
N ARG A 614 -22.06 2.47 12.74
CA ARG A 614 -21.66 3.49 13.73
C ARG A 614 -20.15 3.71 13.75
N ALA A 615 -19.36 2.64 13.87
CA ALA A 615 -17.90 2.71 13.88
C ALA A 615 -17.34 3.23 12.55
N TYR A 616 -17.95 2.85 11.43
CA TYR A 616 -17.58 3.34 10.09
C TYR A 616 -17.82 4.84 9.96
N LEU A 617 -19.02 5.34 10.28
CA LEU A 617 -19.33 6.76 10.25
C LEU A 617 -18.48 7.57 11.24
N LYS A 618 -18.32 7.08 12.50
CA LYS A 618 -17.42 7.69 13.49
C LYS A 618 -16.01 7.84 12.91
N SER A 619 -15.49 6.78 12.29
CA SER A 619 -14.17 6.79 11.67
C SER A 619 -14.06 7.77 10.52
N SER A 620 -15.03 7.79 9.59
CA SER A 620 -15.03 8.79 8.50
C SER A 620 -15.08 10.22 9.03
N MET A 621 -15.86 10.49 10.07
CA MET A 621 -15.96 11.82 10.69
C MET A 621 -14.65 12.24 11.37
N VAL A 622 -13.95 11.33 12.06
CA VAL A 622 -12.63 11.60 12.65
C VAL A 622 -11.64 12.01 11.57
N ILE A 623 -11.63 11.32 10.42
CA ILE A 623 -10.76 11.68 9.29
C ILE A 623 -11.01 13.10 8.80
N LEU A 624 -12.26 13.54 8.71
CA LEU A 624 -12.55 14.90 8.24
C LEU A 624 -12.24 15.99 9.28
N LYS A 625 -11.86 15.63 10.51
CA LYS A 625 -11.75 16.55 11.65
C LYS A 625 -10.39 16.57 12.34
N TYR A 626 -9.37 15.85 11.88
CA TYR A 626 -8.06 15.89 12.57
C TYR A 626 -7.48 17.29 12.72
N LEU A 627 -7.65 18.16 11.70
CA LEU A 627 -7.16 19.53 11.75
C LEU A 627 -7.92 20.39 12.77
N ASP A 628 -9.16 20.04 13.12
CA ASP A 628 -9.92 20.74 14.17
C ASP A 628 -9.28 20.56 15.57
N GLU A 629 -8.36 19.59 15.75
CA GLU A 629 -7.60 19.39 17.00
C GLU A 629 -6.44 20.37 17.19
N LEU A 630 -6.08 21.12 16.14
CA LEU A 630 -4.98 22.07 16.17
C LEU A 630 -5.51 23.50 16.24
N ASP A 631 -4.77 24.37 16.91
CA ASP A 631 -5.06 25.80 16.91
C ASP A 631 -4.69 26.39 15.52
N PRO A 632 -5.66 26.96 14.76
CA PRO A 632 -5.40 27.56 13.47
C PRO A 632 -4.51 28.82 13.55
N HIS A 633 -4.27 29.37 14.74
CA HIS A 633 -3.39 30.51 14.96
C HIS A 633 -1.91 30.14 15.18
N LEU A 634 -1.56 28.85 15.17
CA LEU A 634 -0.16 28.43 15.23
C LEU A 634 0.60 28.93 14.00
N GLY A 635 1.79 29.49 14.20
CA GLY A 635 2.61 30.04 13.10
C GLY A 635 2.95 29.02 12.01
N HIS A 636 3.06 27.74 12.38
CA HIS A 636 3.33 26.61 11.49
C HIS A 636 2.07 25.78 11.16
N PHE A 637 0.86 26.30 11.42
CA PHE A 637 -0.40 25.59 11.13
C PHE A 637 -0.53 25.26 9.64
N GLN A 638 -0.22 26.22 8.76
CA GLN A 638 -0.36 26.06 7.32
C GLN A 638 0.53 24.92 6.79
N GLU A 639 1.79 24.84 7.26
CA GLU A 639 2.70 23.75 6.92
C GLU A 639 2.13 22.39 7.33
N ILE A 640 1.54 22.30 8.52
CA ILE A 640 0.88 21.07 8.99
C ILE A 640 -0.34 20.73 8.13
N ALA A 641 -1.18 21.72 7.80
CA ALA A 641 -2.39 21.53 6.99
C ALA A 641 -2.05 21.04 5.58
N GLU A 642 -0.99 21.57 4.96
CA GLU A 642 -0.50 21.14 3.66
C GLU A 642 0.10 19.74 3.69
N MET A 643 0.90 19.43 4.72
CA MET A 643 1.43 18.08 4.94
C MET A 643 0.28 17.07 5.14
N TYR A 644 -0.71 17.45 5.94
CA TYR A 644 -1.92 16.67 6.20
C TYR A 644 -2.71 16.39 4.92
N HIS A 645 -2.96 17.42 4.10
CA HIS A 645 -3.53 17.25 2.78
C HIS A 645 -2.68 16.27 1.97
N GLN A 646 -1.37 16.49 1.87
CA GLN A 646 -0.50 15.68 1.04
C GLN A 646 -0.51 14.19 1.39
N ILE A 647 -0.58 13.85 2.68
CA ILE A 647 -0.51 12.46 3.15
C ILE A 647 -1.89 11.79 3.13
N LEU A 648 -2.97 12.52 3.46
CA LEU A 648 -4.30 11.94 3.69
C LEU A 648 -5.36 12.29 2.65
N LYS A 649 -5.01 13.04 1.61
CA LYS A 649 -5.92 13.44 0.52
C LYS A 649 -6.91 12.38 0.07
N ARG A 650 -6.42 11.16 -0.21
CA ARG A 650 -7.26 10.04 -0.67
C ARG A 650 -8.20 9.54 0.42
N ASP A 651 -7.74 9.51 1.66
CA ASP A 651 -8.55 9.14 2.82
C ASP A 651 -9.65 10.19 3.08
N ILE A 652 -9.34 11.49 2.94
CA ILE A 652 -10.30 12.60 3.04
C ILE A 652 -11.38 12.47 1.97
N ILE A 653 -10.99 12.23 0.71
CA ILE A 653 -11.93 12.04 -0.41
C ILE A 653 -12.90 10.89 -0.14
N GLN A 654 -12.38 9.74 0.30
CA GLN A 654 -13.18 8.56 0.61
C GLN A 654 -14.10 8.78 1.82
N ALA A 655 -13.59 9.43 2.87
CA ALA A 655 -14.37 9.77 4.05
C ALA A 655 -15.50 10.76 3.73
N ALA A 656 -15.24 11.77 2.89
CA ALA A 656 -16.24 12.74 2.43
C ALA A 656 -17.40 12.05 1.69
N LEU A 657 -17.09 11.18 0.72
CA LEU A 657 -18.11 10.39 0.01
C LEU A 657 -18.89 9.46 0.94
N SER A 658 -18.20 8.86 1.91
CA SER A 658 -18.83 8.01 2.92
C SER A 658 -19.81 8.81 3.78
N VAL A 659 -19.45 10.02 4.21
CA VAL A 659 -20.34 10.90 4.96
C VAL A 659 -21.52 11.38 4.11
N CYS A 660 -21.31 11.66 2.81
CA CYS A 660 -22.40 11.98 1.88
C CYS A 660 -23.46 10.88 1.78
N PHE A 661 -23.06 9.61 1.83
CA PHE A 661 -24.01 8.49 1.88
C PHE A 661 -24.91 8.55 3.12
N TYR A 662 -24.35 8.90 4.28
CA TYR A 662 -25.14 9.09 5.51
C TYR A 662 -25.99 10.36 5.48
N ILE A 663 -25.53 11.45 4.84
CA ILE A 663 -26.35 12.65 4.60
C ILE A 663 -27.58 12.28 3.77
N GLN A 664 -27.40 11.58 2.66
CA GLN A 664 -28.50 11.12 1.80
C GLN A 664 -29.52 10.29 2.59
N SER A 665 -29.03 9.37 3.43
CA SER A 665 -29.88 8.52 4.28
C SER A 665 -30.68 9.30 5.30
N ALA A 666 -30.11 10.39 5.83
CA ALA A 666 -30.73 11.23 6.84
C ALA A 666 -31.78 12.19 6.25
N VAL A 667 -31.48 12.77 5.08
CA VAL A 667 -32.32 13.76 4.41
C VAL A 667 -33.50 13.10 3.68
N ARG A 668 -33.35 11.85 3.22
CA ARG A 668 -34.37 11.14 2.43
C ARG A 668 -34.72 9.77 3.02
N PRO A 669 -35.48 9.73 4.12
CA PRO A 669 -35.69 8.50 4.86
C PRO A 669 -36.60 7.46 4.17
N ASN A 670 -37.37 7.86 3.15
CA ASN A 670 -38.42 7.03 2.52
C ASN A 670 -38.07 6.48 1.13
N SER A 671 -36.83 6.66 0.65
CA SER A 671 -36.40 6.06 -0.63
C SER A 671 -36.00 4.60 -0.41
N GLU A 672 -36.43 3.68 -1.29
CA GLU A 672 -36.39 2.21 -1.13
C GLU A 672 -34.99 1.59 -0.87
N GLY A 673 -33.91 2.38 -0.89
CA GLY A 673 -32.52 1.94 -0.64
C GLY A 673 -31.83 2.44 0.65
N LEU A 674 -32.48 3.23 1.52
CA LEU A 674 -31.78 4.04 2.54
C LEU A 674 -32.21 3.81 4.02
N VAL A 675 -32.69 2.61 4.36
CA VAL A 675 -32.86 2.17 5.77
C VAL A 675 -31.50 2.03 6.50
N LEU A 676 -30.43 1.86 5.73
CA LEU A 676 -29.04 1.61 6.13
C LEU A 676 -28.40 2.70 7.00
N GLY A 677 -28.42 3.95 6.54
CA GLY A 677 -27.78 5.05 7.27
C GLY A 677 -28.57 5.47 8.50
N GLN A 678 -29.87 5.18 8.56
CA GLN A 678 -30.73 5.60 9.68
C GLN A 678 -30.40 4.90 10.99
N GLN A 679 -30.00 3.62 10.98
CA GLN A 679 -29.63 2.90 12.19
C GLN A 679 -28.37 3.48 12.86
N ALA A 680 -27.37 3.88 12.05
CA ALA A 680 -26.18 4.56 12.55
C ALA A 680 -26.52 5.93 13.17
N LEU A 681 -27.49 6.65 12.60
CA LEU A 681 -27.90 7.98 13.06
C LEU A 681 -28.85 7.96 14.27
N ARG A 682 -29.57 6.86 14.50
CA ARG A 682 -30.58 6.72 15.58
C ARG A 682 -30.00 6.26 16.92
N VAL A 683 -28.82 5.64 16.94
CA VAL A 683 -28.19 5.13 18.16
C VAL A 683 -27.04 6.06 18.55
N SER A 684 -27.36 7.11 19.31
CA SER A 684 -26.37 7.82 20.11
C SER A 684 -25.74 6.84 21.12
N PRO A 685 -24.45 6.95 21.50
CA PRO A 685 -23.83 6.03 22.46
C PRO A 685 -24.60 5.99 23.79
N ASP A 686 -24.85 4.78 24.33
CA ASP A 686 -25.29 4.62 25.72
C ASP A 686 -24.23 5.18 26.68
N GLY A 687 -24.69 5.86 27.73
CA GLY A 687 -23.86 6.54 28.73
C GLY A 687 -23.08 5.63 29.68
N SER A 688 -22.78 4.38 29.29
CA SER A 688 -22.01 3.42 30.10
C SER A 688 -20.59 3.19 29.59
N ASP A 689 -20.14 3.89 28.55
CA ASP A 689 -18.73 3.95 28.17
C ASP A 689 -18.02 4.96 29.10
N ASP A 690 -17.66 4.49 30.30
CA ASP A 690 -16.96 5.27 31.33
C ASP A 690 -15.68 5.94 30.76
N TYR A 691 -15.74 7.27 30.60
CA TYR A 691 -14.58 8.12 30.36
C TYR A 691 -14.67 9.38 31.22
N PRO A 692 -13.63 9.76 31.98
CA PRO A 692 -13.65 11.02 32.72
C PRO A 692 -13.18 12.19 31.83
N SER A 693 -14.15 13.04 31.46
CA SER A 693 -14.15 14.52 31.20
C SER A 693 -13.03 15.15 30.33
N TYR A 694 -13.31 15.95 29.27
CA TYR A 694 -14.15 17.15 29.13
C TYR A 694 -14.66 17.25 27.66
N LYS A 695 -15.89 17.57 27.26
CA LYS A 695 -17.19 17.85 27.88
C LYS A 695 -18.21 16.92 27.20
N ALA A 696 -19.10 16.33 27.98
CA ALA A 696 -20.21 15.51 27.48
C ALA A 696 -21.32 16.31 26.75
N GLU A 697 -21.14 17.60 26.48
CA GLU A 697 -22.17 18.48 25.90
C GLU A 697 -22.24 18.46 24.36
N ASP A 698 -21.30 17.78 23.69
CA ASP A 698 -21.31 17.59 22.23
C ASP A 698 -21.62 16.12 21.86
N LEU A 699 -22.39 15.43 22.74
CA LEU A 699 -23.11 14.17 22.48
C LEU A 699 -23.45 14.11 20.99
N MET A 700 -22.81 13.19 20.25
CA MET A 700 -22.85 13.12 18.78
C MET A 700 -24.28 12.93 18.26
N LEU A 701 -25.05 14.00 18.18
CA LEU A 701 -26.15 14.15 17.26
C LEU A 701 -25.49 14.41 15.91
N TRP A 702 -25.32 13.33 15.14
CA TRP A 702 -24.96 13.38 13.73
C TRP A 702 -26.11 14.00 12.92
N SER A 703 -26.41 15.27 13.19
CA SER A 703 -27.42 16.01 12.44
C SER A 703 -26.97 16.16 11.00
N PRO A 704 -27.90 16.11 10.02
CA PRO A 704 -27.57 16.33 8.62
C PRO A 704 -26.76 17.61 8.39
N ALA A 705 -27.11 18.70 9.10
CA ALA A 705 -26.40 19.97 9.02
C ALA A 705 -24.92 19.86 9.44
N ARG A 706 -24.61 19.16 10.54
CA ARG A 706 -23.23 18.98 11.02
C ARG A 706 -22.41 18.14 10.04
N LEU A 707 -23.01 17.10 9.44
CA LEU A 707 -22.37 16.29 8.41
C LEU A 707 -22.05 17.13 7.17
N ILE A 708 -23.03 17.90 6.66
CA ILE A 708 -22.87 18.79 5.50
C ILE A 708 -21.74 19.78 5.72
N VAL A 709 -21.71 20.48 6.87
CA VAL A 709 -20.66 21.45 7.20
C VAL A 709 -19.28 20.78 7.26
N THR A 710 -19.20 19.56 7.79
CA THR A 710 -17.93 18.83 7.89
C THR A 710 -17.41 18.45 6.50
N VAL A 711 -18.27 17.96 5.60
CA VAL A 711 -17.88 17.67 4.21
C VAL A 711 -17.50 18.93 3.46
N GLN A 712 -18.22 20.04 3.66
CA GLN A 712 -17.90 21.32 3.02
C GLN A 712 -16.50 21.82 3.42
N LYS A 713 -16.15 21.82 4.71
CA LYS A 713 -14.80 22.18 5.17
C LYS A 713 -13.71 21.31 4.55
N ALA A 714 -13.96 20.00 4.43
CA ALA A 714 -13.03 19.09 3.79
C ALA A 714 -12.88 19.39 2.29
N LEU A 715 -13.97 19.73 1.61
CA LEU A 715 -13.96 20.15 0.21
C LEU A 715 -13.18 21.46 0.03
N ASP A 716 -13.36 22.45 0.90
CA ASP A 716 -12.63 23.71 0.86
C ASP A 716 -11.11 23.49 1.02
N LEU A 717 -10.69 22.60 1.94
CA LEU A 717 -9.30 22.19 2.11
C LEU A 717 -8.72 21.53 0.84
N LEU A 718 -9.51 20.66 0.18
CA LEU A 718 -9.11 20.00 -1.06
C LEU A 718 -9.00 20.99 -2.23
N ILE A 719 -9.95 21.92 -2.35
CA ILE A 719 -9.94 22.98 -3.39
C ILE A 719 -8.74 23.91 -3.19
N ALA A 720 -8.46 24.33 -1.96
CA ALA A 720 -7.32 25.19 -1.64
C ALA A 720 -5.97 24.56 -2.03
N ASN A 721 -5.89 23.23 -2.09
CA ASN A 721 -4.69 22.47 -2.44
C ASN A 721 -4.86 21.66 -3.74
N ILE A 722 -5.75 22.11 -4.63
CA ILE A 722 -6.08 21.37 -5.85
C ILE A 722 -4.85 21.14 -6.71
N SER A 723 -4.75 19.93 -7.27
CA SER A 723 -3.68 19.56 -8.21
C SER A 723 -4.25 18.94 -9.48
N GLY A 724 -3.38 18.62 -10.44
CA GLY A 724 -3.77 17.89 -11.65
C GLY A 724 -4.25 16.45 -11.41
N SER A 725 -3.92 15.86 -10.26
CA SER A 725 -4.20 14.44 -9.98
C SER A 725 -5.61 14.16 -9.43
N ASP A 726 -6.31 15.17 -8.94
CA ASP A 726 -7.48 15.03 -8.06
C ASP A 726 -8.64 15.96 -8.39
N THR A 727 -8.50 16.79 -9.43
CA THR A 727 -9.57 17.66 -9.92
C THR A 727 -10.89 16.90 -10.07
N LYS A 728 -10.81 15.65 -10.53
CA LYS A 728 -11.98 14.79 -10.76
C LYS A 728 -12.69 14.39 -9.47
N ASP A 729 -11.91 14.05 -8.45
CA ASP A 729 -12.43 13.61 -7.16
C ASP A 729 -13.08 14.79 -6.44
N ILE A 730 -12.47 15.98 -6.51
CA ILE A 730 -13.02 17.23 -5.96
C ILE A 730 -14.36 17.57 -6.62
N ILE A 731 -14.43 17.55 -7.96
CA ILE A 731 -15.68 17.79 -8.69
C ILE A 731 -16.73 16.73 -8.35
N CYS A 732 -16.34 15.47 -8.22
CA CYS A 732 -17.22 14.38 -7.85
C CYS A 732 -17.83 14.59 -6.45
N ILE A 733 -17.01 14.90 -5.44
CA ILE A 733 -17.50 15.19 -4.09
C ILE A 733 -18.43 16.39 -4.09
N SER A 734 -18.08 17.45 -4.81
CA SER A 734 -18.90 18.65 -4.94
C SER A 734 -20.28 18.31 -5.47
N LEU A 735 -20.34 17.63 -6.62
CA LEU A 735 -21.59 17.18 -7.21
C LEU A 735 -22.40 16.29 -6.27
N VAL A 736 -21.76 15.30 -5.65
CA VAL A 736 -22.42 14.38 -4.72
C VAL A 736 -23.01 15.14 -3.54
N LEU A 737 -22.23 16.01 -2.89
CA LEU A 737 -22.69 16.82 -1.76
C LEU A 737 -23.92 17.66 -2.13
N GLU A 738 -23.87 18.33 -3.28
CA GLU A 738 -24.97 19.15 -3.80
C GLU A 738 -26.24 18.35 -4.07
N THR A 739 -26.08 17.10 -4.53
CA THR A 739 -27.24 16.21 -4.78
C THR A 739 -27.86 15.66 -3.50
N VAL A 740 -27.09 15.43 -2.43
CA VAL A 740 -27.58 14.75 -1.22
C VAL A 740 -28.02 15.68 -0.11
N LYS A 741 -27.60 16.95 -0.12
CA LYS A 741 -27.90 17.91 0.96
C LYS A 741 -29.37 18.38 1.00
N SER A 742 -30.15 18.10 -0.05
CA SER A 742 -31.56 18.47 -0.18
C SER A 742 -32.44 17.24 -0.51
N PRO A 743 -33.68 17.15 0.01
CA PRO A 743 -34.60 16.07 -0.32
C PRO A 743 -35.01 16.07 -1.80
N GLU A 744 -35.11 17.25 -2.41
CA GLU A 744 -35.45 17.44 -3.82
C GLU A 744 -34.37 18.31 -4.49
N PRO A 745 -33.35 17.70 -5.10
CA PRO A 745 -32.24 18.43 -5.69
C PRO A 745 -32.66 19.08 -7.01
N ARG A 746 -32.55 20.39 -7.11
CA ARG A 746 -32.86 21.12 -8.35
C ARG A 746 -31.60 21.25 -9.21
N SER A 747 -31.69 20.79 -10.46
CA SER A 747 -30.56 20.82 -11.40
C SER A 747 -29.94 22.22 -11.55
N GLN A 748 -30.76 23.27 -11.61
CA GLN A 748 -30.29 24.66 -11.74
C GLN A 748 -29.48 25.14 -10.53
N GLU A 749 -29.89 24.75 -9.31
CA GLU A 749 -29.19 25.11 -8.08
C GLU A 749 -27.84 24.39 -8.01
N ILE A 750 -27.82 23.08 -8.33
CA ILE A 750 -26.59 22.28 -8.39
C ILE A 750 -25.61 22.89 -9.40
N THR A 751 -26.07 23.25 -10.59
CA THR A 751 -25.22 23.89 -11.62
C THR A 751 -24.63 25.20 -11.10
N ARG A 752 -25.42 26.04 -10.40
CA ARG A 752 -24.93 27.30 -9.81
C ARG A 752 -23.83 27.06 -8.79
N GLU A 753 -24.02 26.11 -7.86
CA GLU A 753 -23.00 25.81 -6.84
C GLU A 753 -21.72 25.25 -7.47
N LEU A 754 -21.84 24.42 -8.52
CA LEU A 754 -20.67 23.92 -9.25
C LEU A 754 -19.89 25.01 -10.01
N TYR A 755 -20.54 26.08 -10.48
CA TYR A 755 -19.82 27.26 -10.97
C TYR A 755 -19.01 27.93 -9.85
N GLY A 756 -19.56 27.99 -8.63
CA GLY A 756 -18.82 28.47 -7.46
C GLY A 756 -17.56 27.65 -7.17
N VAL A 757 -17.66 26.31 -7.31
CA VAL A 757 -16.52 25.39 -7.20
C VAL A 757 -15.50 25.63 -8.31
N LEU A 758 -15.92 25.77 -9.57
CA LEU A 758 -15.03 26.10 -10.68
C LEU A 758 -14.25 27.39 -10.40
N ASP A 759 -14.92 28.45 -9.97
CA ASP A 759 -14.29 29.74 -9.67
C ASP A 759 -13.33 29.65 -8.48
N ALA A 760 -13.67 28.84 -7.45
CA ALA A 760 -12.77 28.58 -6.33
C ALA A 760 -11.52 27.81 -6.77
N CYS A 761 -11.65 26.79 -7.61
CA CYS A 761 -10.53 26.04 -8.17
C CYS A 761 -9.63 26.91 -9.06
N LEU A 762 -10.21 27.79 -9.88
CA LEU A 762 -9.45 28.74 -10.70
C LEU A 762 -8.63 29.69 -9.83
N ARG A 763 -9.21 30.25 -8.76
CA ARG A 763 -8.48 31.08 -7.78
C ARG A 763 -7.35 30.30 -7.10
N ALA A 764 -7.64 29.10 -6.60
CA ALA A 764 -6.64 28.29 -5.89
C ALA A 764 -5.47 27.86 -6.78
N SER A 765 -5.71 27.71 -8.09
CA SER A 765 -4.69 27.36 -9.08
C SER A 765 -4.04 28.55 -9.78
N ASN A 766 -4.39 29.78 -9.40
CA ASN A 766 -3.95 31.02 -10.07
C ASN A 766 -4.20 31.00 -11.60
N LEU A 767 -5.34 30.43 -12.02
CA LEU A 767 -5.76 30.35 -13.42
C LEU A 767 -6.97 31.26 -13.70
N THR A 768 -7.07 31.75 -14.93
CA THR A 768 -8.26 32.45 -15.44
C THR A 768 -9.02 31.57 -16.43
N ARG A 769 -10.29 31.93 -16.70
CA ARG A 769 -11.10 31.25 -17.72
C ARG A 769 -10.43 31.32 -19.10
N ASP A 770 -9.90 32.49 -19.48
CA ASP A 770 -9.22 32.66 -20.77
C ASP A 770 -7.98 31.75 -20.91
N GLN A 771 -7.22 31.57 -19.82
CA GLN A 771 -6.03 30.71 -19.82
C GLN A 771 -6.36 29.22 -20.04
N ILE A 772 -7.47 28.74 -19.48
CA ILE A 772 -7.90 27.34 -19.70
C ILE A 772 -8.46 27.14 -21.11
N HIS A 773 -9.04 28.17 -21.74
CA HIS A 773 -9.53 28.10 -23.12
C HIS A 773 -8.42 28.19 -24.16
N ALA A 774 -7.47 29.13 -24.00
CA ALA A 774 -6.37 29.34 -24.95
C ALA A 774 -5.52 28.08 -25.17
N ARG A 775 -5.38 27.23 -24.14
CA ARG A 775 -4.66 25.94 -24.25
C ARG A 775 -5.46 24.88 -25.01
N VAL A 776 -6.78 24.84 -24.87
CA VAL A 776 -7.64 23.89 -25.59
C VAL A 776 -7.59 24.16 -27.10
N ASP A 777 -7.57 25.42 -27.52
CA ASP A 777 -7.51 25.81 -28.93
C ASP A 777 -6.17 25.45 -29.59
N ALA A 778 -5.06 25.52 -28.84
CA ALA A 778 -3.74 25.08 -29.30
C ALA A 778 -3.67 23.57 -29.58
N TYR A 779 -4.35 22.74 -28.76
CA TYR A 779 -4.50 21.30 -29.02
C TYR A 779 -5.44 21.02 -30.19
N GLY A 780 -6.47 21.84 -30.41
CA GLY A 780 -7.37 21.76 -31.56
C GLY A 780 -6.65 21.92 -32.90
N HIS A 781 -5.59 22.73 -32.96
CA HIS A 781 -4.77 22.93 -34.15
C HIS A 781 -3.65 21.89 -34.31
N SER A 782 -3.17 21.28 -33.22
CA SER A 782 -2.11 20.26 -33.27
C SER A 782 -2.60 18.87 -33.73
N ARG A 783 -3.90 18.59 -33.62
CA ARG A 783 -4.48 17.28 -34.01
C ARG A 783 -4.52 17.02 -35.52
N SER A 784 -4.09 17.98 -36.35
CA SER A 784 -4.00 17.83 -37.81
C SER A 784 -2.59 17.47 -38.34
N SER A 785 -1.53 17.42 -37.51
CA SER A 785 -0.15 17.38 -38.05
C SER A 785 0.84 16.38 -37.45
N TYR A 786 0.48 15.51 -36.50
CA TYR A 786 1.44 14.53 -35.97
C TYR A 786 0.92 13.10 -36.04
N GLY A 787 1.03 12.50 -37.23
CA GLY A 787 1.05 11.05 -37.41
C GLY A 787 2.39 10.51 -36.92
N TYR A 788 2.40 9.83 -35.77
CA TYR A 788 3.59 9.12 -35.29
C TYR A 788 3.65 7.74 -35.95
N SER A 789 4.60 7.60 -36.86
CA SER A 789 4.98 6.39 -37.57
C SER A 789 5.79 5.45 -36.66
N GLY A 790 5.26 4.26 -36.38
CA GLY A 790 6.05 3.12 -35.90
C GLY A 790 6.63 2.32 -37.08
N PRO A 791 7.86 1.76 -36.97
CA PRO A 791 8.53 1.18 -38.12
C PRO A 791 8.09 -0.28 -38.39
N GLY A 792 7.79 -0.55 -39.67
CA GLY A 792 8.27 -1.74 -40.39
C GLY A 792 7.54 -3.07 -40.19
N GLY A 793 6.74 -3.46 -41.18
CA GLY A 793 6.28 -4.84 -41.39
C GLY A 793 5.21 -4.93 -42.48
N GLY A 794 5.63 -4.88 -43.75
CA GLY A 794 4.71 -4.88 -44.90
C GLY A 794 4.12 -6.25 -45.23
N SER A 795 2.88 -6.26 -45.74
CA SER A 795 2.53 -6.84 -47.05
C SER A 795 1.02 -6.71 -47.35
N ASN A 796 0.77 -6.28 -48.59
CA ASN A 796 -0.45 -6.21 -49.40
C ASN A 796 -1.60 -7.21 -49.09
N ASN A 797 -2.88 -6.81 -49.16
CA ASN A 797 -3.64 -6.70 -50.43
C ASN A 797 -5.12 -6.28 -50.22
N SER A 798 -5.54 -5.28 -51.00
CA SER A 798 -6.81 -5.07 -51.73
C SER A 798 -8.20 -5.55 -51.22
N ALA A 799 -9.15 -4.60 -51.34
CA ALA A 799 -10.48 -4.70 -51.99
C ALA A 799 -11.73 -4.54 -51.11
N GLY A 800 -12.34 -3.35 -51.19
CA GLY A 800 -13.69 -3.12 -51.75
C GLY A 800 -14.92 -3.62 -50.97
N GLY A 801 -15.81 -2.68 -50.60
CA GLY A 801 -17.19 -3.03 -50.24
C GLY A 801 -17.99 -1.90 -49.61
N HIS A 802 -18.67 -1.11 -50.45
CA HIS A 802 -19.80 -0.27 -50.04
C HIS A 802 -20.93 -1.13 -49.46
N GLY A 803 -21.52 -0.72 -48.33
CA GLY A 803 -22.66 -1.43 -47.75
C GLY A 803 -23.35 -0.71 -46.58
N LEU A 804 -24.31 0.15 -46.95
CA LEU A 804 -25.62 0.37 -46.31
C LEU A 804 -25.73 0.41 -44.77
N ARG A 805 -26.12 1.60 -44.28
CA ARG A 805 -26.75 1.89 -42.98
C ARG A 805 -27.81 0.83 -42.64
N ALA A 806 -27.60 0.11 -41.55
CA ALA A 806 -28.64 -0.62 -40.83
C ALA A 806 -28.84 0.02 -39.45
N SER A 807 -30.05 0.53 -39.25
CA SER A 807 -30.62 0.92 -37.96
C SER A 807 -30.63 -0.28 -37.03
N GLY A 808 -29.72 -0.30 -36.05
CA GLY A 808 -29.67 -1.28 -34.98
C GLY A 808 -29.68 -0.56 -33.64
N THR A 809 -30.81 -0.60 -32.96
CA THR A 809 -30.95 -0.28 -31.53
C THR A 809 -30.09 -1.24 -30.72
N ILE A 810 -28.86 -0.82 -30.41
CA ILE A 810 -28.01 -1.46 -29.41
C ILE A 810 -28.07 -0.56 -28.18
N SER A 811 -28.68 -1.08 -27.12
CA SER A 811 -28.54 -0.56 -25.78
C SER A 811 -27.08 -0.73 -25.34
N ASP A 812 -26.23 0.25 -25.65
CA ASP A 812 -24.84 0.31 -25.20
C ASP A 812 -24.77 0.53 -23.69
N PHE A 813 -24.78 -0.57 -22.94
CA PHE A 813 -24.19 -0.63 -21.60
C PHE A 813 -22.68 -0.37 -21.75
N GLY A 814 -22.24 0.88 -21.67
CA GLY A 814 -20.80 1.17 -21.73
C GLY A 814 -20.31 2.61 -21.87
N GLY A 815 -21.15 3.64 -21.91
CA GLY A 815 -20.69 5.01 -22.15
C GLY A 815 -20.97 5.96 -20.98
N TRP A 816 -20.08 6.01 -19.99
CA TRP A 816 -20.06 7.11 -19.01
C TRP A 816 -18.83 8.00 -19.20
N ILE A 817 -19.08 9.03 -20.00
CA ILE A 817 -18.21 10.08 -20.52
C ILE A 817 -18.58 11.37 -19.78
N MET A 818 -18.04 11.59 -18.57
CA MET A 818 -17.84 12.97 -18.07
C MET A 818 -16.39 13.42 -18.29
N TRP A 819 -15.69 12.56 -19.02
CA TRP A 819 -14.29 12.38 -19.03
C TRP A 819 -14.05 11.39 -20.15
N GLU A 820 -13.71 11.90 -21.32
CA GLU A 820 -13.00 11.23 -22.41
C GLU A 820 -11.83 12.22 -22.76
N GLY A 821 -10.58 11.74 -22.87
CA GLY A 821 -9.43 12.00 -21.96
C GLY A 821 -9.50 11.27 -20.59
N TRP A 822 -10.72 10.85 -20.25
CA TRP A 822 -11.17 9.45 -20.15
C TRP A 822 -11.06 8.52 -21.38
N ASP A 823 -10.60 9.00 -22.54
CA ASP A 823 -10.57 8.33 -23.87
C ASP A 823 -9.46 7.30 -23.86
#